data_AF-A0A5B0LNY1-F1
#
_entry.id   AF-A0A5B0LNY1-F1
#
_cell.length_a   1.000
_cell.length_b   1.000
_cell.length_c   1.000
_cell.angle_alpha   90.00
_cell.angle_beta   90.00
_cell.angle_gamma   90.00
#
_symmetry.space_group_name_H-M   'P 1'
#
loop_
_entity.id
_entity.type
_entity.pdbx_description
1 polymer ?
#
loop_
_entity_poly.entity_id
_entity_poly.type
_entity_poly.pdbx_seq_one_letter_code
_entity_poly.pdbx_strand_id
1 'polypeptide(L)'
;MNLSPEDLTSLEDRNLASDHAIVHLRYTELHPNDQDAPESVSRLLRDASLIRVRQYLDDLGKAFDELSDTVPPNNRDMVWQIFLSGQNDPRNFFIKWWKINHTLNGEFVRLAFFHKYPKWATAEHPISEKMIFEALAAPSRAAAEKLLNPTQLEVLDLEHINTLKEGYNHQYLRNDTIVKPILECLSDYSKNWASTKYLAPYTALIGSSMTGKTRLLMQLSENICVVYICLRPLNSSGLPPRSVLADEMQLADKNAPELVVHYYRLLAAIFDVVAEFFSSQAADHDLKQRLLEWHRYNLKSGGDLATRVRDTMKQISQEKSKAITTFTEKLEKLKSSTSFISNPELKVLLAFDEARALMEVESSDDQHLSYFCALRRVLSHIPHNLQVFGIFTDTTSSVANFCPTLYNDPSARPPPDSKELYAPIYALGTFDAKVPSSPPKTWDELLSPRRLFSYGVPFFRIYVETVERPPNSFPTNVIIENVRKMAINKLLCLPRLSEGLSEGQMFALLGCTIQPQIYEAAKLNSELVSSYMAHCLYISSTRKRLISEYPSQFTLSMAANHYLAEDDSRLVFCIKALTSIMQQGLISSGNSGELVSRIILLRAMQKAMSTSPISTNQTNIPYGCSVRLADFEGFNWERRTNCTKKKNNKKTTN
;
A
#
# COMPACT_ATOMS: atom_id res chain seq x y z
N MET A 1 -59.74 30.58 5.42
CA MET A 1 -60.04 29.66 4.31
C MET A 1 -58.87 28.70 4.24
N ASN A 2 -59.01 27.50 4.80
CA ASN A 2 -57.97 26.47 4.75
C ASN A 2 -58.29 25.59 3.54
N LEU A 3 -57.37 25.56 2.58
CA LEU A 3 -57.47 24.72 1.39
C LEU A 3 -57.47 23.23 1.77
N SER A 4 -58.19 22.42 0.99
CA SER A 4 -58.31 20.98 1.24
C SER A 4 -56.99 20.25 0.96
N PRO A 5 -56.73 19.08 1.57
CA PRO A 5 -55.52 18.29 1.29
C PRO A 5 -55.35 17.90 -0.19
N GLU A 6 -56.44 17.75 -0.93
CA GLU A 6 -56.43 17.46 -2.37
C GLU A 6 -55.99 18.69 -3.20
N ASP A 7 -56.35 19.91 -2.76
CA ASP A 7 -55.90 21.15 -3.40
C ASP A 7 -54.40 21.40 -3.19
N LEU A 8 -53.85 21.03 -2.01
CA LEU A 8 -52.43 21.14 -1.68
C LEU A 8 -51.55 20.20 -2.54
N THR A 9 -51.97 18.95 -2.73
CA THR A 9 -51.28 18.02 -3.64
C THR A 9 -51.33 18.49 -5.09
N SER A 10 -52.45 19.08 -5.53
CA SER A 10 -52.55 19.64 -6.90
C SER A 10 -51.70 20.89 -7.12
N LEU A 11 -51.44 21.67 -6.06
CA LEU A 11 -50.59 22.85 -6.08
C LEU A 11 -49.10 22.48 -6.04
N GLU A 12 -48.72 21.49 -5.24
CA GLU A 12 -47.36 20.94 -5.21
C GLU A 12 -46.99 20.30 -6.56
N ASP A 13 -47.90 19.53 -7.18
CA ASP A 13 -47.69 18.94 -8.50
C ASP A 13 -47.61 19.99 -9.63
N ARG A 14 -48.40 21.07 -9.56
CA ARG A 14 -48.32 22.20 -10.51
C ARG A 14 -47.03 23.01 -10.34
N ASN A 15 -46.56 23.22 -9.12
CA ASN A 15 -45.32 23.92 -8.84
C ASN A 15 -44.10 23.08 -9.31
N LEU A 16 -44.12 21.76 -9.10
CA LEU A 16 -43.09 20.85 -9.61
C LEU A 16 -43.03 20.85 -11.15
N ALA A 17 -44.19 20.82 -11.81
CA ALA A 17 -44.27 20.87 -13.27
C ALA A 17 -43.75 22.20 -13.84
N SER A 18 -44.07 23.33 -13.18
CA SER A 18 -43.53 24.64 -13.56
C SER A 18 -42.01 24.72 -13.34
N ASP A 19 -41.52 24.14 -12.26
CA ASP A 19 -40.11 24.15 -11.90
C ASP A 19 -39.25 23.30 -12.84
N HIS A 20 -39.78 22.17 -13.31
CA HIS A 20 -39.17 21.33 -14.33
C HIS A 20 -39.13 22.04 -15.69
N ALA A 21 -40.21 22.74 -16.07
CA ALA A 21 -40.25 23.50 -17.33
C ALA A 21 -39.18 24.60 -17.39
N ILE A 22 -38.92 25.29 -16.27
CA ILE A 22 -37.85 26.29 -16.16
C ILE A 22 -36.47 25.66 -16.34
N VAL A 23 -36.23 24.49 -15.74
CA VAL A 23 -34.96 23.76 -15.89
C VAL A 23 -34.75 23.28 -17.32
N HIS A 24 -35.80 22.78 -17.98
CA HIS A 24 -35.74 22.37 -19.39
C HIS A 24 -35.39 23.55 -20.31
N LEU A 25 -36.03 24.71 -20.10
CA LEU A 25 -35.75 25.90 -20.89
C LEU A 25 -34.28 26.33 -20.71
N ARG A 26 -33.84 26.45 -19.46
CA ARG A 26 -32.47 26.87 -19.13
C ARG A 26 -31.41 25.88 -19.60
N TYR A 27 -31.70 24.58 -19.55
CA TYR A 27 -30.80 23.56 -20.09
C TYR A 27 -30.64 23.71 -21.61
N THR A 28 -31.75 23.92 -22.33
CA THR A 28 -31.75 24.07 -23.79
C THR A 28 -30.97 25.31 -24.23
N GLU A 29 -31.06 26.40 -23.47
CA GLU A 29 -30.25 27.61 -23.69
C GLU A 29 -28.74 27.35 -23.56
N LEU A 30 -28.33 26.54 -22.58
CA LEU A 30 -26.92 26.26 -22.29
C LEU A 30 -26.35 25.06 -23.07
N HIS A 31 -27.20 24.22 -23.67
CA HIS A 31 -26.82 23.04 -24.46
C HIS A 31 -27.52 23.02 -25.83
N PRO A 32 -27.36 24.05 -26.68
CA PRO A 32 -28.10 24.17 -27.93
C PRO A 32 -27.75 23.08 -28.96
N ASN A 33 -26.61 22.40 -28.78
CA ASN A 33 -26.14 21.31 -29.65
C ASN A 33 -26.50 19.91 -29.12
N ASP A 34 -27.24 19.80 -28.02
CA ASP A 34 -27.74 18.52 -27.51
C ASP A 34 -28.99 18.08 -28.30
N GLN A 35 -28.85 17.02 -29.10
CA GLN A 35 -29.92 16.52 -29.97
C GLN A 35 -31.05 15.84 -29.19
N ASP A 36 -30.82 15.49 -27.93
CA ASP A 36 -31.81 14.86 -27.05
C ASP A 36 -31.86 15.54 -25.67
N ALA A 37 -32.01 16.87 -25.69
CA ALA A 37 -32.13 17.68 -24.49
C ALA A 37 -33.22 17.19 -23.50
N PRO A 38 -34.41 16.70 -23.95
CA PRO A 38 -35.40 16.14 -23.03
C PRO A 38 -34.88 14.95 -22.23
N GLU A 39 -34.25 13.96 -22.87
CA GLU A 39 -33.72 12.77 -22.16
C GLU A 39 -32.52 13.13 -21.28
N SER A 40 -31.66 14.06 -21.73
CA SER A 40 -30.55 14.55 -20.92
C SER A 40 -31.01 15.21 -19.63
N VAL A 41 -32.05 16.06 -19.68
CA VAL A 41 -32.63 16.68 -18.48
C VAL A 41 -33.32 15.65 -17.60
N SER A 42 -34.09 14.73 -18.18
CA SER A 42 -34.71 13.62 -17.45
C SER A 42 -33.69 12.75 -16.72
N ARG A 43 -32.53 12.47 -17.33
CA ARG A 43 -31.42 11.76 -16.69
C ARG A 43 -30.82 12.55 -15.53
N LEU A 44 -30.58 13.85 -15.70
CA LEU A 44 -30.02 14.69 -14.63
C LEU A 44 -30.96 14.77 -13.43
N LEU A 45 -32.27 14.94 -13.67
CA LEU A 45 -33.28 15.02 -12.61
C LEU A 45 -33.57 13.66 -11.95
N ARG A 46 -33.37 12.55 -12.67
CA ARG A 46 -33.48 11.19 -12.10
C ARG A 46 -32.31 10.89 -11.16
N ASP A 47 -31.11 11.33 -11.52
CA ASP A 47 -29.87 10.93 -10.85
C ASP A 47 -29.33 12.02 -9.89
N ALA A 48 -29.92 13.22 -9.84
CA ALA A 48 -29.61 14.32 -8.92
C ALA A 48 -30.87 15.12 -8.55
N SER A 49 -30.85 15.85 -7.42
CA SER A 49 -32.00 16.67 -7.00
C SER A 49 -32.17 17.92 -7.86
N LEU A 50 -33.41 18.40 -7.99
CA LEU A 50 -33.76 19.62 -8.75
C LEU A 50 -32.89 20.83 -8.37
N ILE A 51 -32.61 21.01 -7.07
CA ILE A 51 -31.76 22.09 -6.55
C ILE A 51 -30.33 21.98 -7.11
N ARG A 52 -29.78 20.76 -7.16
CA ARG A 52 -28.42 20.52 -7.66
C ARG A 52 -28.33 20.72 -9.18
N VAL A 53 -29.38 20.33 -9.92
CA VAL A 53 -29.44 20.55 -11.36
C VAL A 53 -29.54 22.05 -11.69
N ARG A 54 -30.29 22.84 -10.92
CA ARG A 54 -30.31 24.30 -11.04
C ARG A 54 -28.95 24.92 -10.77
N GLN A 55 -28.32 24.52 -9.66
CA GLN A 55 -26.97 24.98 -9.31
C GLN A 55 -25.96 24.68 -10.44
N TYR A 56 -26.01 23.49 -11.03
CA TYR A 56 -25.19 23.14 -12.18
C TYR A 56 -25.42 24.07 -13.37
N LEU A 57 -26.68 24.37 -13.72
CA LEU A 57 -27.01 25.26 -14.84
C LEU A 57 -26.57 26.71 -14.57
N ASP A 58 -26.71 27.18 -13.34
CA ASP A 58 -26.27 28.52 -12.95
C ASP A 58 -24.74 28.65 -12.98
N ASP A 59 -24.02 27.64 -12.46
CA ASP A 59 -22.56 27.63 -12.45
C ASP A 59 -21.99 27.44 -13.86
N LEU A 60 -22.63 26.64 -14.71
CA LEU A 60 -22.27 26.55 -16.13
C LEU A 60 -22.50 27.88 -16.86
N GLY A 61 -23.62 28.56 -16.58
CA GLY A 61 -23.90 29.88 -17.13
C GLY A 61 -22.80 30.90 -16.77
N LYS A 62 -22.42 30.96 -15.49
CA LYS A 62 -21.33 31.84 -15.03
C LYS A 62 -19.99 31.50 -15.69
N ALA A 63 -19.62 30.22 -15.75
CA ALA A 63 -18.38 29.79 -16.40
C ALA A 63 -18.37 30.15 -17.89
N PHE A 64 -19.52 30.07 -18.57
CA PHE A 64 -19.66 30.52 -19.95
C PHE A 64 -19.62 32.04 -20.13
N ASP A 65 -20.11 32.81 -19.16
CA ASP A 65 -19.97 34.26 -19.16
C ASP A 65 -18.51 34.68 -18.99
N GLU A 66 -17.72 33.96 -18.19
CA GLU A 66 -16.26 34.17 -18.06
C GLU A 66 -15.47 33.88 -19.35
N LEU A 67 -16.04 33.08 -20.28
CA LEU A 67 -15.47 32.84 -21.61
C LEU A 67 -15.82 33.93 -22.64
N SER A 68 -16.87 34.71 -22.38
CA SER A 68 -17.60 35.48 -23.40
C SER A 68 -16.78 36.58 -24.09
N ASP A 69 -15.67 37.00 -23.49
CA ASP A 69 -14.75 37.99 -24.09
C ASP A 69 -13.72 37.39 -25.07
N THR A 70 -13.57 36.05 -25.11
CA THR A 70 -12.47 35.39 -25.85
C THR A 70 -12.90 34.28 -26.81
N VAL A 71 -14.09 33.71 -26.64
CA VAL A 71 -14.57 32.56 -27.45
C VAL A 71 -15.98 32.83 -28.00
N PRO A 72 -16.19 32.79 -29.33
CA PRO A 72 -17.53 32.93 -29.92
C PRO A 72 -18.51 31.86 -29.44
N PRO A 73 -19.81 32.19 -29.20
CA PRO A 73 -20.81 31.26 -28.68
C PRO A 73 -20.90 29.95 -29.48
N ASN A 74 -20.91 30.02 -30.82
CA ASN A 74 -20.95 28.83 -31.67
C ASN A 74 -19.76 27.89 -31.43
N ASN A 75 -18.56 28.42 -31.17
CA ASN A 75 -17.37 27.62 -30.90
C ASN A 75 -17.39 27.06 -29.48
N ARG A 76 -17.83 27.86 -28.49
CA ARG A 76 -18.04 27.43 -27.11
C ARG A 76 -18.99 26.24 -27.05
N ASP A 77 -20.18 26.38 -27.64
CA ASP A 77 -21.24 25.38 -27.58
C ASP A 77 -20.86 24.11 -28.33
N MET A 78 -20.11 24.24 -29.43
CA MET A 78 -19.60 23.09 -30.19
C MET A 78 -18.54 22.32 -29.39
N VAL A 79 -17.55 23.01 -28.82
CA VAL A 79 -16.45 22.37 -28.04
C VAL A 79 -16.99 21.72 -26.77
N TRP A 80 -17.95 22.37 -26.09
CA TRP A 80 -18.61 21.80 -24.92
C TRP A 80 -19.32 20.49 -25.28
N GLN A 81 -20.11 20.49 -26.37
CA GLN A 81 -20.80 19.28 -26.82
C GLN A 81 -19.85 18.17 -27.27
N ILE A 82 -18.73 18.51 -27.93
CA ILE A 82 -17.67 17.54 -28.27
C ILE A 82 -17.09 16.90 -27.02
N PHE A 83 -16.89 17.66 -25.94
CA PHE A 83 -16.39 17.12 -24.69
C PHE A 83 -17.41 16.18 -24.02
N LEU A 84 -18.69 16.57 -24.00
CA LEU A 84 -19.75 15.78 -23.41
C LEU A 84 -20.02 14.48 -24.19
N SER A 85 -19.93 14.51 -25.52
CA SER A 85 -20.19 13.34 -26.38
C SER A 85 -18.95 12.47 -26.65
N GLY A 86 -17.74 13.02 -26.54
CA GLY A 86 -16.49 12.34 -26.91
C GLY A 86 -15.69 11.74 -25.75
N GLN A 87 -14.68 10.94 -26.13
CA GLN A 87 -13.61 10.46 -25.25
C GLN A 87 -12.41 11.40 -25.40
N ASN A 88 -12.30 12.36 -24.50
CA ASN A 88 -11.27 13.40 -24.56
C ASN A 88 -10.45 13.40 -23.27
N ASP A 89 -9.15 13.71 -23.36
CA ASP A 89 -8.32 13.88 -22.16
C ASP A 89 -8.72 15.17 -21.42
N PRO A 90 -9.34 15.07 -20.23
CA PRO A 90 -9.88 16.20 -19.50
C PRO A 90 -8.81 17.15 -18.93
N ARG A 91 -7.52 16.74 -18.87
CA ARG A 91 -6.48 17.53 -18.21
C ARG A 91 -6.18 18.85 -18.90
N ASN A 92 -6.19 18.85 -20.24
CA ASN A 92 -5.79 19.99 -21.06
C ASN A 92 -6.79 20.33 -22.17
N PHE A 93 -7.96 19.68 -22.22
CA PHE A 93 -8.90 19.84 -23.32
C PHE A 93 -9.36 21.30 -23.48
N PHE A 94 -9.96 21.88 -22.44
CA PHE A 94 -10.49 23.25 -22.54
C PHE A 94 -9.38 24.29 -22.62
N ILE A 95 -8.22 24.05 -21.98
CA ILE A 95 -7.03 24.89 -22.14
C ILE A 95 -6.61 24.97 -23.60
N LYS A 96 -6.61 23.83 -24.32
CA LYS A 96 -6.21 23.78 -25.73
C LYS A 96 -7.20 24.50 -26.64
N TRP A 97 -8.50 24.32 -26.41
CA TRP A 97 -9.55 24.84 -27.29
C TRP A 97 -9.96 26.28 -26.99
N TRP A 98 -9.93 26.69 -25.73
CA TRP A 98 -10.38 28.01 -25.27
C TRP A 98 -9.27 28.89 -24.68
N LYS A 99 -8.03 28.39 -24.57
CA LYS A 99 -6.87 29.13 -24.06
C LYS A 99 -7.07 29.72 -22.66
N ILE A 100 -7.78 28.99 -21.81
CA ILE A 100 -8.08 29.37 -20.42
C ILE A 100 -7.01 28.90 -19.43
N ASN A 101 -7.03 29.45 -18.21
CA ASN A 101 -6.14 29.03 -17.12
C ASN A 101 -6.56 27.67 -16.51
N HIS A 102 -5.69 27.09 -15.68
CA HIS A 102 -5.94 25.79 -15.04
C HIS A 102 -7.12 25.80 -14.07
N THR A 103 -7.39 26.93 -13.40
CA THR A 103 -8.50 27.08 -12.45
C THR A 103 -9.85 26.94 -13.14
N LEU A 104 -10.06 27.71 -14.21
CA LEU A 104 -11.30 27.68 -15.00
C LEU A 104 -11.45 26.35 -15.75
N ASN A 105 -10.34 25.74 -16.19
CA ASN A 105 -10.38 24.38 -16.74
C ASN A 105 -10.87 23.35 -15.70
N GLY A 106 -10.39 23.44 -14.45
CA GLY A 106 -10.84 22.56 -13.36
C GLY A 106 -12.34 22.71 -13.08
N GLU A 107 -12.89 23.91 -13.21
CA GLU A 107 -14.33 24.18 -13.08
C GLU A 107 -15.14 23.52 -14.21
N PHE A 108 -14.75 23.71 -15.48
CA PHE A 108 -15.41 23.03 -16.60
C PHE A 108 -15.35 21.51 -16.52
N VAL A 109 -14.24 20.96 -16.02
CA VAL A 109 -14.09 19.52 -15.79
C VAL A 109 -15.08 19.02 -14.73
N ARG A 110 -15.28 19.77 -13.63
CA ARG A 110 -16.26 19.43 -12.59
C ARG A 110 -17.69 19.54 -13.08
N LEU A 111 -18.01 20.57 -13.86
CA LEU A 111 -19.33 20.74 -14.49
C LEU A 111 -19.63 19.61 -15.47
N ALA A 112 -18.66 19.23 -16.31
CA ALA A 112 -18.83 18.11 -17.22
C ALA A 112 -18.94 16.76 -16.49
N PHE A 113 -18.23 16.60 -15.36
CA PHE A 113 -18.38 15.45 -14.49
C PHE A 113 -19.78 15.35 -13.89
N PHE A 114 -20.32 16.47 -13.40
CA PHE A 114 -21.71 16.54 -12.94
C PHE A 114 -22.68 16.17 -14.06
N HIS A 115 -22.46 16.68 -15.27
CA HIS A 115 -23.31 16.37 -16.41
C HIS A 115 -23.29 14.87 -16.75
N LYS A 116 -22.13 14.22 -16.84
CA LYS A 116 -22.05 12.78 -17.21
C LYS A 116 -22.42 11.83 -16.07
N TYR A 117 -22.06 12.18 -14.83
CA TYR A 117 -22.15 11.31 -13.65
C TYR A 117 -22.83 12.00 -12.44
N PRO A 118 -24.07 12.51 -12.60
CA PRO A 118 -24.78 13.33 -11.60
C PRO A 118 -24.93 12.67 -10.22
N LYS A 119 -25.17 11.35 -10.20
CA LYS A 119 -25.27 10.55 -8.97
C LYS A 119 -24.01 10.63 -8.09
N TRP A 120 -22.84 10.69 -8.71
CA TRP A 120 -21.55 10.69 -8.02
C TRP A 120 -21.08 12.11 -7.70
N ALA A 121 -21.39 13.08 -8.57
CA ALA A 121 -21.10 14.48 -8.32
C ALA A 121 -21.92 15.07 -7.14
N THR A 122 -23.02 14.41 -6.76
CA THR A 122 -23.89 14.81 -5.64
C THR A 122 -23.69 13.99 -4.36
N ALA A 123 -22.74 13.04 -4.34
CA ALA A 123 -22.47 12.19 -3.19
C ALA A 123 -21.93 12.99 -1.98
N GLU A 124 -22.23 12.53 -0.75
CA GLU A 124 -21.81 13.19 0.50
C GLU A 124 -20.28 13.25 0.69
N HIS A 125 -19.54 12.36 0.01
CA HIS A 125 -18.08 12.35 0.03
C HIS A 125 -17.52 12.90 -1.29
N PRO A 126 -16.69 13.96 -1.24
CA PRO A 126 -16.13 14.56 -2.45
C PRO A 126 -15.20 13.58 -3.16
N ILE A 127 -15.46 13.36 -4.44
CA ILE A 127 -14.64 12.50 -5.31
C ILE A 127 -13.35 13.24 -5.65
N SER A 128 -12.21 12.55 -5.53
CA SER A 128 -10.92 13.15 -5.84
C SER A 128 -10.84 13.62 -7.29
N GLU A 129 -10.13 14.72 -7.52
CA GLU A 129 -9.95 15.29 -8.86
C GLU A 129 -9.35 14.28 -9.85
N LYS A 130 -8.43 13.43 -9.36
CA LYS A 130 -7.87 12.32 -10.14
C LYS A 130 -8.94 11.34 -10.62
N MET A 131 -9.88 10.94 -9.76
CA MET A 131 -10.96 10.02 -10.14
C MET A 131 -11.94 10.67 -11.11
N ILE A 132 -12.20 11.97 -10.97
CA ILE A 132 -13.01 12.74 -11.94
C ILE A 132 -12.36 12.67 -13.32
N PHE A 133 -11.05 12.92 -13.41
CA PHE A 133 -10.31 12.83 -14.66
C PHE A 133 -10.34 11.41 -15.26
N GLU A 134 -10.10 10.39 -14.45
CA GLU A 134 -10.09 8.99 -14.91
C GLU A 134 -11.47 8.52 -15.39
N ALA A 135 -12.55 8.94 -14.72
CA ALA A 135 -13.91 8.58 -15.11
C ALA A 135 -14.37 9.31 -16.39
N LEU A 136 -13.97 10.56 -16.59
CA LEU A 136 -14.26 11.32 -17.82
C LEU A 136 -13.47 10.79 -19.03
N ALA A 137 -12.26 10.26 -18.80
CA ALA A 137 -11.41 9.67 -19.84
C ALA A 137 -11.72 8.19 -20.13
N ALA A 138 -12.66 7.58 -19.40
CA ALA A 138 -12.94 6.15 -19.54
C ALA A 138 -13.56 5.79 -20.91
N PRO A 139 -13.26 4.60 -21.45
CA PRO A 139 -13.69 4.19 -22.79
C PRO A 139 -15.20 3.89 -22.89
N SER A 140 -15.90 3.77 -21.77
CA SER A 140 -17.35 3.57 -21.73
C SER A 140 -17.93 4.04 -20.41
N ARG A 141 -19.23 4.34 -20.41
CA ARG A 141 -19.98 4.67 -19.19
C ARG A 141 -19.87 3.55 -18.15
N ALA A 142 -19.97 2.28 -18.56
CA ALA A 142 -19.80 1.14 -17.64
C ALA A 142 -18.39 1.07 -17.02
N ALA A 143 -17.34 1.41 -17.77
CA ALA A 143 -15.97 1.46 -17.25
C ALA A 143 -15.78 2.63 -16.27
N ALA A 144 -16.35 3.80 -16.59
CA ALA A 144 -16.35 4.94 -15.69
C ALA A 144 -17.14 4.66 -14.41
N GLU A 145 -18.33 4.08 -14.53
CA GLU A 145 -19.16 3.71 -13.40
C GLU A 145 -18.46 2.65 -12.54
N LYS A 146 -17.62 1.77 -13.09
CA LYS A 146 -16.77 0.84 -12.33
C LYS A 146 -15.63 1.55 -11.58
N LEU A 147 -15.14 2.69 -12.08
CA LEU A 147 -14.15 3.52 -11.39
C LEU A 147 -14.81 4.36 -10.28
N LEU A 148 -16.03 4.86 -10.54
CA LEU A 148 -16.79 5.74 -9.67
C LEU A 148 -17.63 5.01 -8.62
N ASN A 149 -18.08 3.79 -8.94
CA ASN A 149 -18.53 2.81 -7.96
C ASN A 149 -17.33 1.97 -7.55
N PRO A 150 -16.71 2.25 -6.39
CA PRO A 150 -15.95 1.24 -5.70
C PRO A 150 -16.91 0.17 -5.17
N THR A 151 -17.54 -0.61 -6.04
CA THR A 151 -18.27 -1.80 -5.62
C THR A 151 -17.71 -2.99 -6.39
N GLN A 152 -17.09 -3.92 -5.64
CA GLN A 152 -16.47 -5.19 -6.05
C GLN A 152 -14.93 -5.23 -6.21
N LEU A 153 -14.18 -4.29 -5.64
CA LEU A 153 -13.10 -4.78 -4.78
C LEU A 153 -13.81 -5.16 -3.50
N GLU A 154 -13.76 -6.44 -3.13
CA GLU A 154 -14.36 -7.03 -1.93
C GLU A 154 -14.71 -5.93 -0.93
N VAL A 155 -16.00 -5.72 -0.65
CA VAL A 155 -16.37 -5.30 0.70
C VAL A 155 -15.57 -6.27 1.54
N LEU A 156 -14.45 -5.81 2.09
CA LEU A 156 -13.76 -6.54 3.12
C LEU A 156 -14.86 -6.66 4.13
N ASP A 157 -15.44 -7.86 4.16
CA ASP A 157 -16.53 -8.22 5.02
C ASP A 157 -16.21 -7.58 6.37
N LEU A 158 -17.13 -6.80 6.92
CA LEU A 158 -16.85 -6.05 8.15
C LEU A 158 -16.30 -7.02 9.22
N GLU A 159 -16.78 -8.27 9.17
CA GLU A 159 -16.28 -9.42 9.90
C GLU A 159 -14.82 -9.79 9.55
N HIS A 160 -14.43 -9.81 8.27
CA HIS A 160 -13.04 -9.98 7.82
C HIS A 160 -12.13 -8.82 8.27
N ILE A 161 -12.55 -7.55 8.21
CA ILE A 161 -11.77 -6.43 8.75
C ILE A 161 -11.59 -6.59 10.26
N ASN A 162 -12.65 -6.93 10.97
CA ASN A 162 -12.61 -7.15 12.41
C ASN A 162 -11.71 -8.34 12.78
N THR A 163 -11.76 -9.42 12.00
CA THR A 163 -10.84 -10.56 12.09
C THR A 163 -9.39 -10.12 11.94
N LEU A 164 -9.08 -9.30 10.92
CA LEU A 164 -7.72 -8.79 10.74
C LEU A 164 -7.28 -7.88 11.91
N LYS A 165 -8.19 -7.07 12.47
CA LYS A 165 -7.92 -6.26 13.67
C LYS A 165 -7.65 -7.12 14.90
N GLU A 166 -8.43 -8.17 15.11
CA GLU A 166 -8.23 -9.11 16.22
C GLU A 166 -6.90 -9.85 16.06
N GLY A 167 -6.65 -10.41 14.87
CA GLY A 167 -5.40 -11.09 14.54
C GLY A 167 -4.19 -10.17 14.69
N TYR A 168 -4.35 -8.88 14.39
CA TYR A 168 -3.32 -7.89 14.67
C TYR A 168 -2.95 -7.97 16.15
N ASN A 169 -3.90 -7.96 17.09
CA ASN A 169 -3.68 -7.95 18.55
C ASN A 169 -3.21 -9.27 19.16
N HIS A 170 -2.88 -10.27 18.36
CA HIS A 170 -2.30 -11.52 18.85
C HIS A 170 -0.99 -11.27 19.62
N GLN A 171 -0.76 -12.07 20.67
CA GLN A 171 0.49 -12.02 21.45
C GLN A 171 1.73 -12.09 20.54
N TYR A 172 2.68 -11.17 20.77
CA TYR A 172 3.97 -11.17 20.10
C TYR A 172 4.84 -12.32 20.64
N LEU A 173 5.36 -13.15 19.74
CA LEU A 173 6.16 -14.33 20.10
C LEU A 173 7.66 -14.03 19.97
N ARG A 174 8.48 -14.84 20.66
CA ARG A 174 9.96 -14.83 20.51
C ARG A 174 10.60 -13.46 20.76
N ASN A 175 10.15 -12.75 21.80
CA ASN A 175 10.67 -11.43 22.18
C ASN A 175 12.21 -11.46 22.33
N ASP A 176 12.75 -12.48 23.01
CA ASP A 176 14.18 -12.61 23.27
C ASP A 176 15.04 -12.80 22.02
N THR A 177 14.50 -13.39 20.95
CA THR A 177 15.27 -13.68 19.74
C THR A 177 14.98 -12.70 18.60
N ILE A 178 14.01 -11.79 18.76
CA ILE A 178 13.61 -10.82 17.72
C ILE A 178 13.73 -9.40 18.25
N VAL A 179 13.03 -9.08 19.35
CA VAL A 179 12.92 -7.71 19.85
C VAL A 179 14.22 -7.27 20.51
N LYS A 180 14.80 -8.10 21.39
CA LYS A 180 16.05 -7.76 22.09
C LYS A 180 17.22 -7.52 21.14
N PRO A 181 17.54 -8.41 20.16
CA PRO A 181 18.66 -8.18 19.26
C PRO A 181 18.48 -6.94 18.37
N ILE A 182 17.24 -6.65 17.97
CA ILE A 182 16.94 -5.45 17.17
C ILE A 182 17.06 -4.19 18.02
N LEU A 183 16.59 -4.22 19.28
CA LEU A 183 16.77 -3.12 20.21
C LEU A 183 18.25 -2.87 20.51
N GLU A 184 19.05 -3.92 20.69
CA GLU A 184 20.52 -3.84 20.84
C GLU A 184 21.16 -3.19 19.62
N CYS A 185 20.83 -3.65 18.41
CA CYS A 185 21.29 -3.05 17.16
C CYS A 185 20.95 -1.55 17.04
N LEU A 186 19.71 -1.16 17.37
CA LEU A 186 19.29 0.24 17.36
C LEU A 186 20.00 1.06 18.45
N SER A 187 20.27 0.45 19.61
CA SER A 187 21.00 1.06 20.71
C SER A 187 22.46 1.31 20.31
N ASP A 188 23.10 0.35 19.66
CA ASP A 188 24.45 0.48 19.12
C ASP A 188 24.52 1.56 18.03
N TYR A 189 23.51 1.66 17.17
CA TYR A 189 23.45 2.73 16.16
C TYR A 189 23.32 4.11 16.80
N SER A 190 22.42 4.24 17.79
CA SER A 190 22.22 5.46 18.57
C SER A 190 23.50 5.88 19.30
N LYS A 191 24.17 4.95 19.99
CA LYS A 191 25.47 5.17 20.64
C LYS A 191 26.55 5.69 19.69
N ASN A 192 26.61 5.14 18.48
CA ASN A 192 27.62 5.48 17.49
C ASN A 192 27.26 6.72 16.65
N TRP A 193 26.16 7.42 16.97
CA TRP A 193 25.74 8.62 16.25
C TRP A 193 26.78 9.73 16.37
N ALA A 194 27.35 10.08 15.22
CA ALA A 194 28.26 11.20 15.05
C ALA A 194 27.93 11.90 13.72
N SER A 195 27.59 13.18 13.78
CA SER A 195 27.23 13.98 12.61
C SER A 195 28.38 14.15 11.60
N THR A 196 29.61 13.86 12.01
CA THR A 196 30.79 13.80 11.14
C THR A 196 30.89 12.49 10.36
N LYS A 197 30.37 11.38 10.91
CA LYS A 197 30.44 10.06 10.30
C LYS A 197 29.18 9.69 9.52
N TYR A 198 28.00 9.93 10.08
CA TYR A 198 26.72 9.51 9.49
C TYR A 198 25.89 10.71 9.02
N LEU A 199 25.03 10.51 8.01
CA LEU A 199 24.18 11.58 7.47
C LEU A 199 23.12 12.07 8.47
N ALA A 200 22.47 11.16 9.18
CA ALA A 200 21.47 11.44 10.23
C ALA A 200 21.29 10.19 11.11
N PRO A 201 20.75 10.30 12.35
CA PRO A 201 20.57 9.18 13.27
C PRO A 201 19.31 8.39 12.90
N TYR A 202 19.35 7.67 11.78
CA TYR A 202 18.27 6.78 11.40
C TYR A 202 18.73 5.53 10.66
N THR A 203 17.89 4.50 10.66
CA THR A 203 18.03 3.32 9.78
C THR A 203 16.69 2.97 9.11
N ALA A 204 16.72 2.02 8.20
CA ALA A 204 15.53 1.47 7.55
C ALA A 204 15.26 0.03 8.01
N LEU A 205 13.99 -0.32 8.21
CA LEU A 205 13.54 -1.70 8.41
C LEU A 205 12.92 -2.22 7.11
N ILE A 206 13.58 -3.17 6.48
CA ILE A 206 13.25 -3.67 5.15
C ILE A 206 12.76 -5.10 5.26
N GLY A 207 11.66 -5.40 4.57
CA GLY A 207 11.12 -6.75 4.50
C GLY A 207 9.78 -6.76 3.79
N SER A 208 9.37 -7.93 3.31
CA SER A 208 8.08 -8.10 2.65
C SER A 208 6.89 -7.76 3.55
N SER A 209 5.73 -7.55 2.94
CA SER A 209 4.46 -7.46 3.67
C SER A 209 4.24 -8.69 4.55
N MET A 210 3.48 -8.53 5.64
CA MET A 210 3.09 -9.63 6.55
C MET A 210 4.20 -10.29 7.39
N THR A 211 5.44 -9.81 7.30
CA THR A 211 6.57 -10.27 8.13
C THR A 211 6.55 -9.76 9.57
N GLY A 212 5.66 -8.82 9.91
CA GLY A 212 5.52 -8.30 11.28
C GLY A 212 6.34 -7.05 11.59
N LYS A 213 6.87 -6.33 10.60
CA LYS A 213 7.60 -5.05 10.77
C LYS A 213 6.89 -4.07 11.70
N THR A 214 5.64 -3.73 11.41
CA THR A 214 4.88 -2.78 12.22
C THR A 214 4.64 -3.31 13.63
N ARG A 215 4.39 -4.62 13.77
CA ARG A 215 4.22 -5.25 15.07
C ARG A 215 5.48 -5.24 15.92
N LEU A 216 6.66 -5.38 15.30
CA LEU A 216 7.93 -5.20 15.97
C LEU A 216 8.09 -3.76 16.50
N LEU A 217 7.78 -2.74 15.69
CA LEU A 217 7.85 -1.34 16.15
C LEU A 217 6.96 -1.10 17.38
N MET A 218 5.76 -1.68 17.39
CA MET A 218 4.88 -1.63 18.55
C MET A 218 5.46 -2.38 19.74
N GLN A 219 6.08 -3.53 19.54
CA GLN A 219 6.67 -4.32 20.63
C GLN A 219 7.89 -3.65 21.26
N LEU A 220 8.65 -2.86 20.49
CA LEU A 220 9.75 -2.04 21.01
C LEU A 220 9.26 -1.02 22.05
N SER A 221 7.99 -0.60 21.99
CA SER A 221 7.40 0.32 22.97
C SER A 221 7.30 -0.24 24.39
N GLU A 222 7.52 -1.54 24.61
CA GLU A 222 7.64 -2.08 25.97
C GLU A 222 8.97 -1.77 26.65
N ASN A 223 9.99 -1.33 25.89
CA ASN A 223 11.36 -1.17 26.38
C ASN A 223 11.88 0.27 26.26
N ILE A 224 11.40 1.03 25.27
CA ILE A 224 11.78 2.42 25.00
C ILE A 224 10.56 3.25 24.59
N CYS A 225 10.68 4.57 24.60
CA CYS A 225 9.62 5.44 24.09
C CYS A 225 9.59 5.40 22.56
N VAL A 226 8.53 4.85 21.97
CA VAL A 226 8.33 4.84 20.51
C VAL A 226 7.29 5.90 20.14
N VAL A 227 7.68 6.88 19.34
CA VAL A 227 6.75 7.80 18.68
C VAL A 227 6.41 7.20 17.32
N TYR A 228 5.25 6.55 17.22
CA TYR A 228 4.83 5.86 16.00
C TYR A 228 3.96 6.77 15.13
N ILE A 229 4.33 6.88 13.85
CA ILE A 229 3.62 7.67 12.82
C ILE A 229 3.47 6.80 11.57
N CYS A 230 2.25 6.38 11.27
CA CYS A 230 1.90 5.63 10.07
C CYS A 230 1.46 6.58 8.95
N LEU A 231 2.24 6.64 7.86
CA LEU A 231 2.08 7.54 6.72
C LEU A 231 1.27 6.92 5.57
N ARG A 232 0.54 5.83 5.84
CA ARG A 232 -0.31 5.13 4.89
C ARG A 232 -1.27 6.11 4.17
N PRO A 233 -1.60 5.91 2.88
CA PRO A 233 -2.55 6.77 2.17
C PRO A 233 -3.92 6.89 2.87
N LEU A 234 -4.58 8.06 2.77
CA LEU A 234 -5.86 8.37 3.42
C LEU A 234 -6.96 7.32 3.18
N ASN A 235 -7.02 6.77 1.96
CA ASN A 235 -8.07 5.82 1.55
C ASN A 235 -7.69 4.35 1.77
N SER A 236 -6.61 4.07 2.49
CA SER A 236 -6.14 2.69 2.67
C SER A 236 -6.85 2.01 3.84
N SER A 237 -7.37 0.80 3.59
CA SER A 237 -7.97 -0.06 4.61
C SER A 237 -6.95 -0.90 5.41
N GLY A 238 -5.65 -0.66 5.19
CA GLY A 238 -4.57 -1.40 5.85
C GLY A 238 -4.49 -1.15 7.36
N LEU A 239 -3.97 -2.14 8.10
CA LEU A 239 -3.74 -2.04 9.54
C LEU A 239 -2.24 -1.92 9.84
N PRO A 240 -1.83 -1.08 10.81
CA PRO A 240 -2.66 -0.10 11.53
C PRO A 240 -3.09 1.06 10.62
N PRO A 241 -4.15 1.81 11.00
CA PRO A 241 -4.62 2.96 10.23
C PRO A 241 -3.56 4.07 10.16
N ARG A 242 -3.74 4.98 9.20
CA ARG A 242 -2.93 6.20 9.10
C ARG A 242 -3.00 6.99 10.41
N SER A 243 -1.85 7.48 10.89
CA SER A 243 -1.79 8.34 12.07
C SER A 243 -2.30 9.75 11.73
N VAL A 244 -3.01 10.41 12.65
CA VAL A 244 -3.45 11.80 12.45
C VAL A 244 -2.25 12.75 12.29
N LEU A 245 -1.14 12.47 12.95
CA LEU A 245 0.13 13.21 12.77
C LEU A 245 0.74 13.08 11.37
N ALA A 246 0.33 12.08 10.58
CA ALA A 246 0.83 11.93 9.21
C ALA A 246 0.41 13.09 8.30
N ASP A 247 -0.68 13.79 8.63
CA ASP A 247 -1.14 14.95 7.86
C ASP A 247 -0.19 16.15 8.02
N GLU A 248 0.43 16.29 9.20
CA GLU A 248 1.49 17.28 9.44
C GLU A 248 2.80 16.91 8.74
N MET A 249 2.98 15.63 8.38
CA MET A 249 4.16 15.14 7.67
C MET A 249 4.03 15.27 6.14
N GLN A 250 2.81 15.36 5.62
CA GLN A 250 2.49 15.43 4.19
C GLN A 250 1.62 16.66 3.87
N LEU A 251 2.19 17.84 4.06
CA LEU A 251 1.54 19.09 3.66
C LEU A 251 1.47 19.23 2.12
N ALA A 252 0.50 19.99 1.63
CA ALA A 252 0.48 20.41 0.23
C ALA A 252 1.23 21.74 0.07
N ASP A 253 1.79 21.97 -1.12
CA ASP A 253 2.24 23.28 -1.62
C ASP A 253 3.23 24.01 -0.70
N LYS A 254 4.24 23.29 -0.21
CA LYS A 254 5.33 23.86 0.59
C LYS A 254 6.63 23.94 -0.20
N ASN A 255 7.21 25.14 -0.23
CA ASN A 255 8.58 25.36 -0.71
C ASN A 255 9.61 24.71 0.24
N ALA A 256 10.76 24.30 -0.29
CA ALA A 256 11.76 23.55 0.49
C ALA A 256 12.22 24.23 1.80
N PRO A 257 12.46 25.56 1.88
CA PRO A 257 12.85 26.21 3.13
C PRO A 257 11.74 26.19 4.19
N GLU A 258 10.49 26.41 3.77
CA GLU A 258 9.32 26.39 4.67
C GLU A 258 9.09 25.00 5.25
N LEU A 259 9.23 23.98 4.40
CA LEU A 259 9.11 22.58 4.81
C LEU A 259 10.15 22.20 5.88
N VAL A 260 11.41 22.63 5.71
CA VAL A 260 12.45 22.38 6.71
C VAL A 260 12.12 23.06 8.04
N VAL A 261 11.67 24.33 8.01
CA VAL A 261 11.23 25.04 9.22
C VAL A 261 10.04 24.34 9.86
N HIS A 262 9.07 23.90 9.06
CA HIS A 262 7.91 23.14 9.53
C HIS A 262 8.33 21.88 10.26
N TYR A 263 9.25 21.09 9.73
CA TYR A 263 9.73 19.88 10.40
C TYR A 263 10.53 20.15 11.68
N TYR A 264 11.29 21.25 11.77
CA TYR A 264 11.87 21.67 13.05
C TYR A 264 10.78 21.92 14.09
N ARG A 265 9.74 22.68 13.72
CA ARG A 265 8.62 23.02 14.60
C ARG A 265 7.82 21.78 14.99
N LEU A 266 7.54 20.90 14.03
CA LEU A 266 6.79 19.67 14.25
C LEU A 266 7.52 18.71 15.20
N LEU A 267 8.80 18.42 14.96
CA LEU A 267 9.57 17.54 15.84
C LEU A 267 9.76 18.17 17.22
N ALA A 268 10.02 19.49 17.30
CA ALA A 268 10.09 20.19 18.58
C ALA A 268 8.78 20.07 19.39
N ALA A 269 7.63 20.25 18.73
CA ALA A 269 6.32 20.10 19.37
C ALA A 269 6.04 18.66 19.79
N ILE A 270 6.39 17.67 18.97
CA ILE A 270 6.29 16.25 19.33
C ILE A 270 7.13 15.96 20.59
N PHE A 271 8.39 16.40 20.62
CA PHE A 271 9.27 16.20 21.77
C PHE A 271 8.74 16.87 23.04
N ASP A 272 8.18 18.07 22.92
CA ASP A 272 7.59 18.77 24.06
C ASP A 272 6.37 18.04 24.61
N VAL A 273 5.46 17.58 23.76
CA VAL A 273 4.27 16.82 24.16
C VAL A 273 4.64 15.48 24.80
N VAL A 274 5.64 14.78 24.24
CA VAL A 274 6.19 13.55 24.84
C VAL A 274 6.77 13.85 26.22
N ALA A 275 7.57 14.93 26.33
CA ALA A 275 8.20 15.30 27.59
C ALA A 275 7.19 15.68 28.66
N GLU A 276 6.15 16.44 28.30
CA GLU A 276 5.03 16.77 29.19
C GLU A 276 4.29 15.53 29.64
N PHE A 277 3.98 14.63 28.71
CA PHE A 277 3.28 13.38 29.01
C PHE A 277 4.02 12.60 30.10
N PHE A 278 5.32 12.33 29.91
CA PHE A 278 6.10 11.59 30.90
C PHE A 278 6.35 12.36 32.19
N SER A 279 6.40 13.69 32.16
CA SER A 279 6.54 14.52 33.36
C SER A 279 5.26 14.56 34.20
N SER A 280 4.10 14.40 33.56
CA SER A 280 2.78 14.37 34.22
C SER A 280 2.35 13.00 34.76
N GLN A 281 3.07 11.93 34.39
CA GLN A 281 2.76 10.59 34.87
C GLN A 281 3.05 10.43 36.36
N ALA A 282 2.26 9.57 37.02
CA ALA A 282 2.44 9.26 38.42
C ALA A 282 3.79 8.56 38.67
N ALA A 283 4.47 8.94 39.75
CA ALA A 283 5.83 8.48 40.07
C ALA A 283 5.89 7.01 40.53
N ASP A 284 4.75 6.40 40.84
CA ASP A 284 4.59 5.02 41.31
C ASP A 284 4.45 3.99 40.17
N HIS A 285 4.21 4.42 38.93
CA HIS A 285 4.14 3.51 37.78
C HIS A 285 5.52 2.95 37.43
N ASP A 286 5.59 1.63 37.21
CA ASP A 286 6.82 0.99 36.73
C ASP A 286 7.18 1.44 35.30
N LEU A 287 8.43 1.22 34.88
CA LEU A 287 8.91 1.61 33.54
C LEU A 287 8.00 1.09 32.41
N LYS A 288 7.59 -0.18 32.49
CA LYS A 288 6.84 -0.83 31.43
C LYS A 288 5.43 -0.27 31.35
N GLN A 289 4.78 0.00 32.49
CA GLN A 289 3.48 0.64 32.57
C GLN A 289 3.51 2.03 31.93
N ARG A 290 4.50 2.86 32.29
CA ARG A 290 4.66 4.21 31.74
C ARG A 290 4.79 4.22 30.23
N LEU A 291 5.60 3.32 29.68
CA LEU A 291 5.80 3.21 28.23
C LEU A 291 4.57 2.65 27.51
N LEU A 292 3.87 1.67 28.11
CA LEU A 292 2.63 1.13 27.55
C LEU A 292 1.49 2.15 27.55
N GLU A 293 1.44 3.05 28.53
CA GLU A 293 0.51 4.18 28.54
C GLU A 293 0.79 5.15 27.41
N TRP A 294 2.06 5.53 27.22
CA TRP A 294 2.47 6.34 26.07
C TRP A 294 2.09 5.65 24.74
N HIS A 295 2.38 4.36 24.60
CA HIS A 295 2.04 3.58 23.43
C HIS A 295 0.52 3.61 23.14
N ARG A 296 -0.30 3.40 24.17
CA ARG A 296 -1.76 3.49 24.05
C ARG A 296 -2.21 4.89 23.69
N TYR A 297 -1.63 5.93 24.28
CA TYR A 297 -1.93 7.33 23.96
C TYR A 297 -1.60 7.65 22.50
N ASN A 298 -0.41 7.29 22.02
CA ASN A 298 0.05 7.53 20.65
C ASN A 298 -0.80 6.77 19.59
N LEU A 299 -1.29 5.56 19.89
CA LEU A 299 -2.12 4.79 18.95
C LEU A 299 -3.62 5.04 19.06
N LYS A 300 -4.20 5.00 20.27
CA LYS A 300 -5.66 5.08 20.48
C LYS A 300 -6.17 6.50 20.59
N SER A 301 -5.36 7.41 21.13
CA SER A 301 -5.67 8.83 21.29
C SER A 301 -4.87 9.70 20.32
N GLY A 302 -4.57 9.18 19.12
CA GLY A 302 -3.76 9.87 18.12
C GLY A 302 -4.35 11.23 17.70
N GLY A 303 -5.67 11.40 17.77
CA GLY A 303 -6.35 12.69 17.53
C GLY A 303 -5.99 13.74 18.58
N ASP A 304 -6.03 13.38 19.87
CA ASP A 304 -5.67 14.27 20.97
C ASP A 304 -4.18 14.63 20.92
N LEU A 305 -3.34 13.62 20.65
CA LEU A 305 -1.90 13.83 20.45
C LEU A 305 -1.65 14.82 19.32
N ALA A 306 -2.28 14.63 18.16
CA ALA A 306 -2.11 15.54 17.02
C ALA A 306 -2.61 16.95 17.34
N THR A 307 -3.74 17.10 18.02
CA THR A 307 -4.26 18.41 18.45
C THR A 307 -3.27 19.13 19.37
N ARG A 308 -2.76 18.45 20.40
CA ARG A 308 -1.73 19.03 21.29
C ARG A 308 -0.47 19.40 20.54
N VAL A 309 0.02 18.55 19.65
CA VAL A 309 1.20 18.84 18.82
C VAL A 309 0.96 20.07 17.95
N ARG A 310 -0.20 20.22 17.31
CA ARG A 310 -0.54 21.42 16.53
C ARG A 310 -0.59 22.67 17.40
N ASP A 311 -1.17 22.58 18.58
CA ASP A 311 -1.28 23.73 19.49
C ASP A 311 0.08 24.17 20.04
N THR A 312 0.93 23.22 20.43
CA THR A 312 2.33 23.50 20.77
C THR A 312 3.08 24.09 19.58
N MET A 313 2.89 23.55 18.36
CA MET A 313 3.55 24.02 17.15
C MET A 313 3.19 25.48 16.82
N LYS A 314 1.96 25.93 17.07
CA LYS A 314 1.53 27.33 16.90
C LYS A 314 2.33 28.30 17.78
N GLN A 315 2.82 27.85 18.94
CA GLN A 315 3.62 28.66 19.85
C GLN A 315 5.09 28.76 19.43
N ILE A 316 5.55 27.89 18.53
CA ILE A 316 6.93 27.89 18.03
C ILE A 316 7.05 28.83 16.82
N SER A 317 8.06 29.69 16.87
CA SER A 317 8.35 30.68 15.82
C SER A 317 8.48 30.05 14.43
N GLN A 318 8.01 30.76 13.40
CA GLN A 318 8.26 30.42 12.00
C GLN A 318 9.64 30.87 11.51
N GLU A 319 10.39 31.61 12.32
CA GLU A 319 11.77 31.98 12.00
C GLU A 319 12.68 30.77 12.18
N LYS A 320 13.45 30.41 11.13
CA LYS A 320 14.28 29.20 11.12
C LYS A 320 15.27 29.11 12.28
N SER A 321 15.97 30.21 12.59
CA SER A 321 16.94 30.29 13.69
C SER A 321 16.29 29.94 15.03
N LYS A 322 15.15 30.59 15.34
CA LYS A 322 14.38 30.37 16.56
C LYS A 322 13.79 28.96 16.61
N ALA A 323 13.28 28.44 15.49
CA ALA A 323 12.77 27.07 15.42
C ALA A 323 13.85 26.03 15.74
N ILE A 324 15.09 26.22 15.28
CA ILE A 324 16.24 25.36 15.58
C ILE A 324 16.61 25.44 17.07
N THR A 325 16.62 26.64 17.64
CA THR A 325 16.89 26.84 19.08
C THR A 325 15.83 26.12 19.91
N THR A 326 14.53 26.35 19.63
CA THR A 326 13.43 25.66 20.33
C THR A 326 13.51 24.15 20.14
N PHE A 327 13.83 23.66 18.94
CA PHE A 327 14.04 22.23 18.70
C PHE A 327 15.08 21.62 19.65
N THR A 328 16.20 22.32 19.85
CA THR A 328 17.27 21.89 20.76
C THR A 328 16.82 21.94 22.22
N GLU A 329 16.12 22.99 22.63
CA GLU A 329 15.57 23.13 24.00
C GLU A 329 14.58 22.01 24.33
N LYS A 330 13.66 21.69 23.42
CA LYS A 330 12.66 20.63 23.62
C LYS A 330 13.28 19.24 23.65
N LEU A 331 14.36 19.04 22.91
CA LEU A 331 15.16 17.83 22.94
C LEU A 331 15.87 17.62 24.30
N GLU A 332 16.41 18.67 24.91
CA GLU A 332 17.01 18.59 26.26
C GLU A 332 15.93 18.34 27.34
N LYS A 333 14.75 18.96 27.19
CA LYS A 333 13.58 18.67 28.04
C LYS A 333 13.18 17.19 27.93
N LEU A 334 13.14 16.66 26.71
CA LEU A 334 12.81 15.26 26.42
C LEU A 334 13.81 14.29 27.07
N LYS A 335 15.10 14.58 27.01
CA LYS A 335 16.15 13.78 27.67
C LYS A 335 15.91 13.68 29.17
N SER A 336 15.57 14.80 29.81
CA SER A 336 15.30 14.85 31.24
C SER A 336 14.06 14.02 31.61
N SER A 337 12.96 14.17 30.85
CA SER A 337 11.70 13.45 31.10
C SER A 337 11.75 11.95 30.80
N THR A 338 12.70 11.50 29.96
CA THR A 338 12.85 10.08 29.57
C THR A 338 14.00 9.37 30.29
N SER A 339 14.66 10.04 31.24
CA SER A 339 15.77 9.51 32.04
C SER A 339 15.45 8.21 32.79
N PHE A 340 14.18 7.98 33.13
CA PHE A 340 13.70 6.77 33.80
C PHE A 340 13.80 5.50 32.94
N ILE A 341 13.90 5.62 31.61
CA ILE A 341 14.00 4.47 30.71
C ILE A 341 15.35 3.79 30.94
N SER A 342 15.39 2.48 31.20
CA SER A 342 16.61 1.77 31.59
C SER A 342 17.65 1.65 30.48
N ASN A 343 17.25 1.64 29.20
CA ASN A 343 18.19 1.54 28.08
C ASN A 343 19.13 2.76 28.06
N PRO A 344 20.44 2.61 28.23
CA PRO A 344 21.36 3.74 28.37
C PRO A 344 21.72 4.41 27.04
N GLU A 345 21.49 3.77 25.89
CA GLU A 345 21.96 4.29 24.60
C GLU A 345 20.82 4.79 23.70
N LEU A 346 19.59 4.32 23.92
CA LEU A 346 18.40 4.70 23.17
C LEU A 346 17.20 4.89 24.08
N LYS A 347 16.67 6.11 24.14
CA LYS A 347 15.50 6.48 24.95
C LYS A 347 14.25 6.65 24.10
N VAL A 348 14.40 7.31 22.95
CA VAL A 348 13.29 7.69 22.07
C VAL A 348 13.55 7.22 20.64
N LEU A 349 12.60 6.46 20.09
CA LEU A 349 12.60 5.99 18.72
C LEU A 349 11.48 6.68 17.94
N LEU A 350 11.84 7.43 16.90
CA LEU A 350 10.89 7.97 15.92
C LEU A 350 10.62 6.89 14.86
N ALA A 351 9.45 6.27 14.90
CA ALA A 351 9.07 5.18 14.00
C ALA A 351 8.13 5.68 12.91
N PHE A 352 8.67 5.87 11.71
CA PHE A 352 7.93 6.29 10.51
C PHE A 352 7.55 5.06 9.69
N ASP A 353 6.28 4.66 9.77
CA ASP A 353 5.76 3.51 9.03
C ASP A 353 5.05 3.92 7.75
N GLU A 354 5.05 3.03 6.76
CA GLU A 354 4.65 3.33 5.37
C GLU A 354 5.34 4.59 4.83
N ALA A 355 6.64 4.73 5.16
CA ALA A 355 7.41 5.95 4.92
C ALA A 355 7.54 6.34 3.44
N ARG A 356 7.20 5.43 2.49
CA ARG A 356 7.17 5.70 1.04
C ARG A 356 6.46 7.00 0.69
N ALA A 357 5.46 7.34 1.48
CA ALA A 357 4.59 8.48 1.24
C ALA A 357 5.36 9.82 1.31
N LEU A 358 6.51 9.86 2.00
CA LEU A 358 7.41 11.03 2.05
C LEU A 358 8.35 11.12 0.85
N MET A 359 8.48 10.05 0.06
CA MET A 359 9.27 10.02 -1.17
C MET A 359 8.43 10.37 -2.39
N GLU A 360 7.10 10.19 -2.31
CA GLU A 360 6.15 10.46 -3.39
C GLU A 360 5.71 11.93 -3.46
N VAL A 361 6.13 12.74 -2.47
CA VAL A 361 5.81 14.17 -2.38
C VAL A 361 7.09 14.98 -2.35
N GLU A 362 7.11 16.04 -3.14
CA GLU A 362 8.23 16.97 -3.29
C GLU A 362 7.76 18.40 -3.00
N SER A 363 8.72 19.28 -2.70
CA SER A 363 8.44 20.70 -2.55
C SER A 363 7.98 21.33 -3.87
N SER A 364 7.18 22.38 -3.76
CA SER A 364 6.57 23.08 -4.90
C SER A 364 7.52 24.01 -5.65
N ASP A 365 8.72 24.25 -5.11
CA ASP A 365 9.75 25.08 -5.72
C ASP A 365 10.66 24.29 -6.68
N ASP A 366 11.41 25.00 -7.53
CA ASP A 366 12.33 24.42 -8.52
C ASP A 366 13.41 23.48 -7.94
N GLN A 367 13.55 23.43 -6.61
CA GLN A 367 14.43 22.51 -5.91
C GLN A 367 13.93 21.07 -5.89
N HIS A 368 12.61 20.84 -6.07
CA HIS A 368 11.98 19.51 -6.06
C HIS A 368 12.48 18.63 -4.88
N LEU A 369 12.58 19.22 -3.68
CA LEU A 369 13.12 18.54 -2.51
C LEU A 369 12.09 17.55 -1.97
N SER A 370 12.41 16.25 -1.98
CA SER A 370 11.51 15.26 -1.36
C SER A 370 11.33 15.52 0.14
N TYR A 371 10.12 15.24 0.63
CA TYR A 371 9.77 15.43 2.04
C TYR A 371 10.64 14.60 2.97
N PHE A 372 10.99 13.39 2.55
CA PHE A 372 11.98 12.58 3.25
C PHE A 372 13.34 13.30 3.37
N CYS A 373 13.85 13.93 2.31
CA CYS A 373 15.12 14.64 2.36
C CYS A 373 15.08 15.83 3.32
N ALA A 374 13.97 16.57 3.36
CA ALA A 374 13.78 17.66 4.31
C ALA A 374 13.73 17.14 5.76
N LEU A 375 13.01 16.06 6.02
CA LEU A 375 12.96 15.42 7.35
C LEU A 375 14.35 14.94 7.78
N ARG A 376 15.08 14.26 6.88
CA ARG A 376 16.45 13.79 7.12
C ARG A 376 17.40 14.94 7.47
N ARG A 377 17.28 16.09 6.80
CA ARG A 377 18.04 17.30 7.15
C ARG A 377 17.74 17.78 8.57
N VAL A 378 16.51 17.69 9.04
CA VAL A 378 16.18 18.05 10.43
C VAL A 378 16.73 17.01 11.41
N LEU A 379 16.56 15.71 11.11
CA LEU A 379 17.11 14.62 11.94
C LEU A 379 18.63 14.71 12.10
N SER A 380 19.37 15.17 11.07
CA SER A 380 20.82 15.33 11.16
C SER A 380 21.29 16.36 12.19
N HIS A 381 20.39 17.22 12.69
CA HIS A 381 20.66 18.21 13.72
C HIS A 381 20.35 17.73 15.14
N ILE A 382 19.91 16.47 15.30
CA ILE A 382 19.79 15.84 16.63
C ILE A 382 21.20 15.70 17.24
N PRO A 383 21.48 16.26 18.43
CA PRO A 383 22.77 16.10 19.09
C PRO A 383 23.04 14.65 19.51
N HIS A 384 24.32 14.26 19.48
CA HIS A 384 24.77 12.88 19.74
C HIS A 384 24.46 12.36 21.15
N ASN A 385 24.35 13.25 22.13
CA ASN A 385 24.18 12.93 23.54
C ASN A 385 22.71 12.81 24.00
N LEU A 386 21.75 12.80 23.07
CA LEU A 386 20.31 12.84 23.38
C LEU A 386 19.55 11.53 23.15
N GLN A 387 20.22 10.48 22.67
CA GLN A 387 19.66 9.11 22.64
C GLN A 387 18.32 9.02 21.89
N VAL A 388 18.15 9.85 20.86
CA VAL A 388 17.01 9.85 19.94
C VAL A 388 17.46 9.27 18.60
N PHE A 389 16.70 8.31 18.07
CA PHE A 389 17.01 7.66 16.80
C PHE A 389 15.76 7.47 15.94
N GLY A 390 15.91 7.46 14.63
CA GLY A 390 14.84 7.25 13.66
C GLY A 390 14.84 5.84 13.06
N ILE A 391 13.67 5.29 12.79
CA ILE A 391 13.50 4.09 11.99
C ILE A 391 12.42 4.32 10.94
N PHE A 392 12.77 4.06 9.68
CA PHE A 392 11.85 4.15 8.55
C PHE A 392 11.46 2.76 8.12
N THR A 393 10.16 2.49 8.04
CA THR A 393 9.65 1.19 7.62
C THR A 393 8.82 1.35 6.38
N ASP A 394 9.10 0.51 5.39
CA ASP A 394 8.32 0.44 4.17
C ASP A 394 8.31 -0.99 3.66
N THR A 395 7.16 -1.39 3.12
CA THR A 395 7.01 -2.67 2.43
C THR A 395 7.42 -2.61 0.98
N THR A 396 7.57 -1.41 0.39
CA THR A 396 7.43 -1.20 -1.06
C THR A 396 8.51 -0.37 -1.76
N SER A 397 9.55 0.10 -1.07
CA SER A 397 10.61 0.89 -1.71
C SER A 397 11.91 0.11 -1.85
N SER A 398 12.62 0.45 -2.93
CA SER A 398 14.04 0.15 -3.06
C SER A 398 14.78 0.67 -1.84
N VAL A 399 15.69 -0.16 -1.31
CA VAL A 399 16.68 0.22 -0.28
C VAL A 399 17.31 1.58 -0.59
N ALA A 400 17.49 1.90 -1.88
CA ALA A 400 18.07 3.14 -2.36
C ALA A 400 17.22 4.40 -2.07
N ASN A 401 15.95 4.29 -1.69
CA ASN A 401 15.11 5.47 -1.45
C ASN A 401 15.32 6.04 -0.05
N PHE A 402 15.35 5.19 0.97
CA PHE A 402 15.64 5.59 2.36
C PHE A 402 17.13 5.54 2.69
N CYS A 403 17.89 4.72 1.95
CA CYS A 403 19.33 4.56 2.07
C CYS A 403 20.03 4.63 0.69
N PRO A 404 19.98 5.78 -0.03
CA PRO A 404 20.60 5.91 -1.34
C PRO A 404 22.11 5.67 -1.27
N THR A 405 22.67 5.17 -2.37
CA THR A 405 24.12 5.21 -2.56
C THR A 405 24.55 6.66 -2.64
N LEU A 406 25.72 7.01 -2.08
CA LEU A 406 26.24 8.38 -2.02
C LEU A 406 26.26 9.12 -3.38
N TYR A 407 26.37 8.39 -4.48
CA TYR A 407 26.37 8.93 -5.85
C TYR A 407 24.98 9.22 -6.43
N ASN A 408 23.92 8.65 -5.85
CA ASN A 408 22.54 8.76 -6.33
C ASN A 408 21.66 9.58 -5.37
N ASP A 409 22.24 10.20 -4.35
CA ASP A 409 21.51 11.11 -3.47
C ASP A 409 21.38 12.47 -4.18
N PRO A 410 20.17 12.91 -4.56
CA PRO A 410 19.96 14.18 -5.27
C PRO A 410 20.47 15.39 -4.46
N SER A 411 20.62 15.23 -3.15
CA SER A 411 21.10 16.27 -2.25
C SER A 411 22.61 16.23 -1.98
N ALA A 412 23.34 15.24 -2.49
CA ALA A 412 24.79 15.12 -2.32
C ALA A 412 25.54 15.60 -3.58
N ARG A 413 26.14 16.79 -3.51
CA ARG A 413 27.37 17.07 -4.26
C ARG A 413 28.47 16.29 -3.53
N PRO A 414 29.30 15.43 -4.14
CA PRO A 414 30.27 14.63 -3.39
C PRO A 414 31.57 15.43 -3.13
N PRO A 415 31.85 15.91 -1.90
CA PRO A 415 33.21 16.14 -1.45
C PRO A 415 33.88 14.82 -1.03
N PRO A 416 35.22 14.79 -0.94
CA PRO A 416 36.01 13.60 -0.58
C PRO A 416 35.73 13.00 0.82
N ASP A 417 34.97 13.67 1.69
CA ASP A 417 34.55 13.19 3.02
C ASP A 417 33.05 12.83 3.06
N SER A 418 32.67 11.76 2.35
CA SER A 418 31.26 11.36 2.25
C SER A 418 30.74 10.67 3.52
N LYS A 419 29.76 11.27 4.20
CA LYS A 419 29.07 10.69 5.37
C LYS A 419 28.35 9.39 5.02
N GLU A 420 28.34 8.42 5.93
CA GLU A 420 27.72 7.10 5.77
C GLU A 420 26.22 7.08 6.17
N LEU A 421 25.53 6.00 5.82
CA LEU A 421 24.20 5.65 6.33
C LEU A 421 24.30 4.38 7.17
N TYR A 422 23.51 4.29 8.22
CA TYR A 422 23.41 3.07 9.03
C TYR A 422 22.92 1.90 8.18
N ALA A 423 23.38 0.69 8.53
CA ALA A 423 22.95 -0.49 7.80
C ALA A 423 21.46 -0.78 8.05
N PRO A 424 20.68 -1.06 6.99
CA PRO A 424 19.28 -1.40 7.13
C PRO A 424 19.13 -2.72 7.87
N ILE A 425 18.05 -2.82 8.63
CA ILE A 425 17.66 -4.03 9.34
C ILE A 425 16.70 -4.79 8.41
N TYR A 426 17.04 -6.02 8.04
CA TYR A 426 16.18 -6.87 7.19
C TYR A 426 16.08 -8.31 7.67
N ALA A 427 16.90 -8.71 8.64
CA ALA A 427 16.85 -10.02 9.28
C ALA A 427 15.79 -10.04 10.39
N LEU A 428 14.52 -10.15 9.99
CA LEU A 428 13.42 -10.37 10.93
C LEU A 428 13.20 -11.87 11.16
N GLY A 429 13.52 -12.35 12.36
CA GLY A 429 13.38 -13.76 12.77
C GLY A 429 11.94 -14.23 13.00
N THR A 430 10.96 -13.71 12.25
CA THR A 430 9.54 -14.03 12.38
C THR A 430 9.08 -15.21 11.52
N PHE A 431 9.90 -15.61 10.53
CA PHE A 431 9.62 -16.78 9.70
C PHE A 431 9.52 -18.04 10.57
N ASP A 432 8.51 -18.87 10.32
CA ASP A 432 8.17 -20.05 11.11
C ASP A 432 7.93 -19.76 12.61
N ALA A 433 7.62 -18.52 12.99
CA ALA A 433 7.38 -18.15 14.39
C ALA A 433 6.22 -18.92 15.03
N LYS A 434 5.26 -19.36 14.21
CA LYS A 434 4.06 -20.07 14.64
C LYS A 434 4.13 -21.58 14.40
N VAL A 435 5.25 -22.12 13.93
CA VAL A 435 5.46 -23.57 13.75
C VAL A 435 5.63 -24.22 15.13
N PRO A 436 4.78 -25.19 15.52
CA PRO A 436 5.02 -26.01 16.70
C PRO A 436 6.42 -26.63 16.74
N SER A 437 7.06 -26.56 17.90
CA SER A 437 8.40 -27.14 18.13
C SER A 437 8.41 -28.67 18.03
N SER A 438 7.29 -29.33 18.27
CA SER A 438 7.16 -30.78 18.11
C SER A 438 6.94 -31.15 16.64
N PRO A 439 7.71 -32.12 16.10
CA PRO A 439 7.45 -32.64 14.76
C PRO A 439 6.10 -33.37 14.72
N PRO A 440 5.43 -33.41 13.54
CA PRO A 440 4.18 -34.14 13.40
C PRO A 440 4.40 -35.64 13.62
N LYS A 441 3.48 -36.29 14.34
CA LYS A 441 3.56 -37.72 14.68
C LYS A 441 2.82 -38.60 13.68
N THR A 442 1.88 -38.04 12.93
CA THR A 442 1.06 -38.76 11.95
C THR A 442 0.99 -38.02 10.61
N TRP A 443 0.65 -38.74 9.54
CA TRP A 443 0.39 -38.16 8.23
C TRP A 443 -0.75 -37.14 8.27
N ASP A 444 -1.82 -37.44 9.02
CA ASP A 444 -2.95 -36.53 9.18
C ASP A 444 -2.54 -35.22 9.88
N GLU A 445 -1.66 -35.27 10.88
CA GLU A 445 -1.13 -34.07 11.53
C GLU A 445 -0.26 -33.25 10.56
N LEU A 446 0.63 -33.92 9.83
CA LEU A 446 1.51 -33.30 8.84
C LEU A 446 0.72 -32.59 7.73
N LEU A 447 -0.36 -33.21 7.25
CA LEU A 447 -1.20 -32.70 6.15
C LEU A 447 -2.35 -31.81 6.63
N SER A 448 -2.49 -31.59 7.93
CA SER A 448 -3.56 -30.74 8.46
C SER A 448 -3.40 -29.30 7.96
N PRO A 449 -4.46 -28.65 7.42
CA PRO A 449 -4.38 -27.25 6.96
C PRO A 449 -3.85 -26.32 8.06
N ARG A 450 -4.29 -26.60 9.29
CA ARG A 450 -3.88 -25.92 10.51
C ARG A 450 -2.36 -25.91 10.70
N ARG A 451 -1.68 -27.06 10.53
CA ARG A 451 -0.22 -27.18 10.60
C ARG A 451 0.46 -26.57 9.38
N LEU A 452 -0.06 -26.82 8.18
CA LEU A 452 0.53 -26.34 6.93
C LEU A 452 0.60 -24.80 6.87
N PHE A 453 -0.46 -24.10 7.28
CA PHE A 453 -0.45 -22.63 7.36
C PHE A 453 0.46 -22.06 8.47
N SER A 454 1.05 -22.89 9.34
CA SER A 454 2.03 -22.45 10.34
C SER A 454 3.42 -22.18 9.76
N TYR A 455 3.75 -22.78 8.60
CA TYR A 455 5.03 -22.61 7.94
C TYR A 455 5.08 -21.33 7.11
N GLY A 456 6.13 -20.54 7.29
CA GLY A 456 6.38 -19.27 6.62
C GLY A 456 6.09 -18.05 7.47
N VAL A 457 5.56 -17.01 6.82
CA VAL A 457 5.21 -15.77 7.52
C VAL A 457 4.06 -16.00 8.53
N PRO A 458 4.13 -15.39 9.72
CA PRO A 458 3.20 -15.72 10.82
C PRO A 458 1.75 -15.29 10.56
N PHE A 459 1.54 -14.34 9.64
CA PHE A 459 0.22 -13.76 9.33
C PHE A 459 -0.84 -14.82 9.03
N PHE A 460 -0.57 -15.77 8.14
CA PHE A 460 -1.58 -16.74 7.69
C PHE A 460 -2.04 -17.63 8.82
N ARG A 461 -1.11 -18.06 9.68
CA ARG A 461 -1.42 -18.85 10.87
C ARG A 461 -2.23 -18.07 11.90
N ILE A 462 -1.91 -16.80 12.10
CA ILE A 462 -2.67 -15.92 13.00
C ILE A 462 -4.10 -15.77 12.48
N TYR A 463 -4.27 -15.52 11.17
CA TYR A 463 -5.60 -15.44 10.55
C TYR A 463 -6.41 -16.71 10.79
N VAL A 464 -5.83 -17.89 10.52
CA VAL A 464 -6.47 -19.20 10.74
C VAL A 464 -6.94 -19.34 12.20
N GLU A 465 -6.08 -19.03 13.17
CA GLU A 465 -6.44 -19.14 14.58
C GLU A 465 -7.55 -18.16 15.01
N THR A 466 -7.62 -16.97 14.41
CA THR A 466 -8.66 -15.99 14.69
C THR A 466 -10.02 -16.43 14.14
N VAL A 467 -10.07 -16.95 12.90
CA VAL A 467 -11.34 -17.39 12.30
C VAL A 467 -11.82 -18.76 12.79
N GLU A 468 -10.91 -19.61 13.31
CA GLU A 468 -11.26 -20.89 13.95
C GLU A 468 -12.00 -20.69 15.29
N ARG A 469 -11.81 -19.56 15.97
CA ARG A 469 -12.38 -19.30 17.29
C ARG A 469 -13.78 -18.68 17.21
N PRO A 470 -14.64 -18.87 18.23
CA PRO A 470 -15.89 -18.12 18.36
C PRO A 470 -15.62 -16.61 18.45
N PRO A 471 -16.48 -15.75 17.85
CA PRO A 471 -17.78 -16.07 17.26
C PRO A 471 -17.72 -16.58 15.81
N ASN A 472 -16.63 -16.34 15.08
CA ASN A 472 -16.54 -16.62 13.64
C ASN A 472 -16.73 -18.12 13.33
N SER A 473 -15.96 -19.00 13.98
CA SER A 473 -16.04 -20.47 13.85
C SER A 473 -16.10 -20.97 12.38
N PHE A 474 -15.29 -20.38 11.50
CA PHE A 474 -15.36 -20.68 10.07
C PHE A 474 -14.98 -22.14 9.78
N PRO A 475 -15.69 -22.81 8.85
CA PRO A 475 -15.34 -24.18 8.47
C PRO A 475 -14.03 -24.19 7.67
N THR A 476 -13.25 -25.26 7.82
CA THR A 476 -11.86 -25.36 7.30
C THR A 476 -11.75 -25.10 5.80
N ASN A 477 -12.73 -25.53 5.00
CA ASN A 477 -12.76 -25.27 3.55
C ASN A 477 -12.87 -23.78 3.21
N VAL A 478 -13.65 -23.01 3.98
CA VAL A 478 -13.76 -21.54 3.81
C VAL A 478 -12.47 -20.86 4.21
N ILE A 479 -11.84 -21.32 5.31
CA ILE A 479 -10.53 -20.80 5.74
C ILE A 479 -9.47 -21.01 4.66
N ILE A 480 -9.38 -22.21 4.08
CA ILE A 480 -8.44 -22.53 3.00
C ILE A 480 -8.64 -21.59 1.81
N GLU A 481 -9.89 -21.37 1.40
CA GLU A 481 -10.20 -20.49 0.26
C GLU A 481 -9.82 -19.04 0.54
N ASN A 482 -10.16 -18.52 1.74
CA ASN A 482 -9.82 -17.15 2.13
C ASN A 482 -8.30 -16.94 2.20
N VAL A 483 -7.57 -17.89 2.81
CA VAL A 483 -6.10 -17.84 2.89
C VAL A 483 -5.49 -17.87 1.49
N ARG A 484 -5.99 -18.73 0.60
CA ARG A 484 -5.53 -18.80 -0.79
C ARG A 484 -5.76 -17.47 -1.52
N LYS A 485 -6.97 -16.91 -1.46
CA LYS A 485 -7.30 -15.61 -2.08
C LYS A 485 -6.40 -14.49 -1.56
N MET A 486 -6.24 -14.38 -0.25
CA MET A 486 -5.35 -13.38 0.36
C MET A 486 -3.90 -13.56 -0.10
N ALA A 487 -3.40 -14.80 -0.14
CA ALA A 487 -2.06 -15.10 -0.59
C ALA A 487 -1.85 -14.76 -2.08
N ILE A 488 -2.79 -15.11 -2.96
CA ILE A 488 -2.75 -14.72 -4.39
C ILE A 488 -2.77 -13.19 -4.53
N ASN A 489 -3.71 -12.52 -3.87
CA ASN A 489 -3.85 -11.07 -3.94
C ASN A 489 -2.59 -10.34 -3.48
N LYS A 490 -1.93 -10.83 -2.43
CA LYS A 490 -0.69 -10.25 -1.91
C LYS A 490 0.55 -10.65 -2.72
N LEU A 491 0.62 -11.88 -3.22
CA LEU A 491 1.71 -12.37 -4.06
C LEU A 491 1.73 -11.68 -5.42
N LEU A 492 0.57 -11.34 -5.98
CA LEU A 492 0.43 -10.73 -7.30
C LEU A 492 0.08 -9.25 -7.27
N CYS A 493 -0.17 -8.67 -6.09
CA CYS A 493 -0.55 -7.27 -5.92
C CYS A 493 -1.80 -6.89 -6.79
N LEU A 494 -2.84 -7.72 -6.79
CA LEU A 494 -4.07 -7.51 -7.56
C LEU A 494 -4.98 -6.42 -6.94
N PRO A 495 -5.81 -5.71 -7.75
CA PRO A 495 -6.08 -5.91 -9.16
C PRO A 495 -5.36 -4.83 -9.97
N ARG A 496 -4.13 -5.11 -10.44
CA ARG A 496 -3.55 -4.26 -11.49
C ARG A 496 -4.48 -4.35 -12.70
N LEU A 497 -4.95 -3.22 -13.21
CA LEU A 497 -5.86 -3.08 -14.37
C LEU A 497 -5.24 -3.57 -15.71
N SER A 498 -4.21 -4.42 -15.67
CA SER A 498 -3.52 -4.92 -16.84
C SER A 498 -4.13 -6.23 -17.30
N GLU A 499 -4.31 -6.38 -18.62
CA GLU A 499 -4.77 -7.61 -19.27
C GLU A 499 -3.75 -8.77 -19.17
N GLY A 500 -2.53 -8.53 -18.64
CA GLY A 500 -1.47 -9.52 -18.53
C GLY A 500 -0.67 -9.46 -17.24
N LEU A 501 0.06 -10.55 -16.95
CA LEU A 501 1.01 -10.61 -15.86
C LEU A 501 2.24 -9.75 -16.18
N SER A 502 2.65 -8.92 -15.24
CA SER A 502 3.94 -8.22 -15.25
C SER A 502 5.11 -9.19 -14.98
N GLU A 503 6.32 -8.80 -15.37
CA GLU A 503 7.54 -9.60 -15.12
C GLU A 503 7.70 -9.94 -13.63
N GLY A 504 7.53 -8.97 -12.72
CA GLY A 504 7.57 -9.19 -11.28
C GLY A 504 6.53 -10.21 -10.79
N GLN A 505 5.29 -10.18 -11.32
CA GLN A 505 4.27 -11.19 -10.99
C GLN A 505 4.66 -12.59 -11.47
N MET A 506 5.24 -12.71 -12.67
CA MET A 506 5.68 -14.00 -13.19
C MET A 506 6.83 -14.57 -12.35
N PHE A 507 7.81 -13.74 -11.97
CA PHE A 507 8.91 -14.17 -11.11
C PHE A 507 8.50 -14.44 -9.67
N ALA A 508 7.42 -13.83 -9.17
CA ALA A 508 6.82 -14.19 -7.89
C ALA A 508 6.24 -15.61 -7.92
N LEU A 509 5.50 -15.95 -8.97
CA LEU A 509 4.93 -17.29 -9.18
C LEU A 509 6.03 -18.35 -9.36
N LEU A 510 7.03 -18.06 -10.18
CA LEU A 510 8.17 -18.94 -10.38
C LEU A 510 9.01 -19.07 -9.11
N GLY A 511 9.20 -17.98 -8.36
CA GLY A 511 9.87 -17.96 -7.07
C GLY A 511 9.28 -18.97 -6.09
N CYS A 512 7.96 -18.88 -5.86
CA CYS A 512 7.26 -19.77 -4.93
C CYS A 512 7.18 -21.24 -5.37
N THR A 513 7.49 -21.58 -6.62
CA THR A 513 7.32 -22.93 -7.17
C THR A 513 8.62 -23.60 -7.58
N ILE A 514 9.46 -22.91 -8.36
CA ILE A 514 10.73 -23.45 -8.89
C ILE A 514 11.96 -22.63 -8.48
N GLN A 515 11.78 -21.46 -7.85
CA GLN A 515 12.81 -20.61 -7.26
C GLN A 515 14.02 -20.35 -8.20
N PRO A 516 13.85 -19.56 -9.28
CA PRO A 516 14.97 -19.17 -10.15
C PRO A 516 15.93 -18.21 -9.43
N GLN A 517 17.24 -18.46 -9.54
CA GLN A 517 18.28 -17.62 -8.94
C GLN A 517 18.53 -16.37 -9.79
N ILE A 518 17.89 -15.26 -9.43
CA ILE A 518 17.94 -13.98 -10.15
C ILE A 518 18.92 -12.97 -9.53
N TYR A 519 20.04 -13.43 -8.96
CA TYR A 519 20.92 -12.60 -8.11
C TYR A 519 21.53 -11.37 -8.80
N GLU A 520 21.58 -11.34 -10.13
CA GLU A 520 22.10 -10.21 -10.92
C GLU A 520 20.99 -9.20 -11.31
N ALA A 521 19.72 -9.55 -11.15
CA ALA A 521 18.58 -8.71 -11.51
C ALA A 521 18.19 -7.76 -10.37
N ALA A 522 19.05 -6.82 -9.98
CA ALA A 522 18.86 -5.97 -8.79
C ALA A 522 17.50 -5.23 -8.76
N LYS A 523 17.05 -4.68 -9.90
CA LYS A 523 15.75 -4.00 -10.01
C LYS A 523 14.59 -4.95 -9.72
N LEU A 524 14.61 -6.14 -10.33
CA LEU A 524 13.59 -7.16 -10.13
C LEU A 524 13.59 -7.67 -8.69
N ASN A 525 14.75 -7.93 -8.09
CA ASN A 525 14.84 -8.35 -6.69
C ASN A 525 14.20 -7.32 -5.75
N SER A 526 14.47 -6.03 -5.99
CA SER A 526 13.84 -4.94 -5.24
C SER A 526 12.33 -4.94 -5.42
N GLU A 527 11.84 -5.11 -6.66
CA GLU A 527 10.41 -5.14 -6.98
C GLU A 527 9.70 -6.33 -6.29
N LEU A 528 10.36 -7.48 -6.24
CA LEU A 528 9.83 -8.70 -5.62
C LEU A 528 9.67 -8.56 -4.10
N VAL A 529 10.64 -7.93 -3.42
CA VAL A 529 10.48 -7.60 -1.99
C VAL A 529 9.39 -6.57 -1.79
N SER A 530 9.37 -5.55 -2.64
CA SER A 530 8.49 -4.40 -2.48
C SER A 530 7.02 -4.74 -2.68
N SER A 531 6.72 -5.58 -3.66
CA SER A 531 5.35 -5.71 -4.19
C SER A 531 4.84 -7.14 -4.21
N TYR A 532 5.72 -8.14 -4.10
CA TYR A 532 5.36 -9.53 -4.37
C TYR A 532 5.81 -10.50 -3.28
N MET A 533 5.94 -10.04 -2.04
CA MET A 533 6.20 -10.87 -0.84
C MET A 533 7.55 -11.62 -0.80
N ALA A 534 8.51 -11.33 -1.68
CA ALA A 534 9.83 -11.95 -1.57
C ALA A 534 10.56 -11.49 -0.30
N HIS A 535 11.29 -12.40 0.32
CA HIS A 535 12.10 -12.09 1.50
C HIS A 535 13.42 -11.49 1.06
N CYS A 536 13.81 -10.39 1.72
CA CYS A 536 15.12 -9.79 1.53
C CYS A 536 16.15 -10.62 2.30
N LEU A 537 17.05 -11.30 1.59
CA LEU A 537 18.09 -12.13 2.21
C LEU A 537 19.39 -11.37 2.42
N TYR A 538 19.68 -10.40 1.55
CA TYR A 538 20.93 -9.68 1.60
C TYR A 538 20.81 -8.32 0.94
N ILE A 539 21.47 -7.34 1.57
CA ILE A 539 21.68 -6.01 1.02
C ILE A 539 23.18 -5.73 1.09
N SER A 540 23.79 -5.50 -0.07
CA SER A 540 25.20 -5.09 -0.18
C SER A 540 25.51 -3.84 0.64
N SER A 541 26.74 -3.69 1.13
CA SER A 541 27.19 -2.48 1.84
C SER A 541 26.99 -1.22 1.01
N THR A 542 27.21 -1.31 -0.30
CA THR A 542 26.98 -0.22 -1.27
C THR A 542 25.51 0.02 -1.58
N ARG A 543 24.58 -0.83 -1.10
CA ARG A 543 23.13 -0.76 -1.34
C ARG A 543 22.70 -0.83 -2.81
N LYS A 544 23.62 -1.15 -3.74
CA LYS A 544 23.32 -1.33 -5.18
C LYS A 544 22.75 -2.71 -5.50
N ARG A 545 23.08 -3.71 -4.68
CA ARG A 545 22.62 -5.08 -4.81
C ARG A 545 21.72 -5.44 -3.64
N LEU A 546 20.53 -5.91 -3.98
CA LEU A 546 19.59 -6.58 -3.09
C LEU A 546 19.36 -7.98 -3.65
N ILE A 547 19.43 -8.99 -2.78
CA ILE A 547 19.08 -10.37 -3.12
C ILE A 547 17.78 -10.71 -2.40
N SER A 548 16.80 -11.16 -3.16
CA SER A 548 15.53 -11.63 -2.64
C SER A 548 15.20 -13.03 -3.10
N GLU A 549 14.46 -13.73 -2.26
CA GLU A 549 14.09 -15.12 -2.45
C GLU A 549 12.68 -15.39 -1.92
N TYR A 550 12.10 -16.53 -2.30
CA TYR A 550 10.92 -17.09 -1.67
C TYR A 550 11.34 -18.32 -0.86
N PRO A 551 11.76 -18.15 0.41
CA PRO A 551 12.00 -19.28 1.29
C PRO A 551 10.78 -20.19 1.34
N SER A 552 11.02 -21.49 1.49
CA SER A 552 9.97 -22.50 1.49
C SER A 552 8.89 -22.16 2.52
N GLN A 553 7.69 -21.85 2.03
CA GLN A 553 6.50 -21.65 2.84
C GLN A 553 5.29 -22.20 2.11
N PHE A 554 4.45 -22.90 2.86
CA PHE A 554 3.32 -23.62 2.29
C PHE A 554 2.35 -22.68 1.58
N THR A 555 1.98 -21.57 2.22
CA THR A 555 0.86 -20.74 1.77
C THR A 555 1.11 -20.08 0.42
N LEU A 556 2.30 -19.50 0.21
CA LEU A 556 2.63 -18.86 -1.07
C LEU A 556 2.86 -19.88 -2.18
N SER A 557 3.49 -21.02 -1.88
CA SER A 557 3.65 -22.12 -2.83
C SER A 557 2.30 -22.71 -3.26
N MET A 558 1.37 -22.92 -2.32
CA MET A 558 -0.01 -23.34 -2.61
C MET A 558 -0.71 -22.32 -3.51
N ALA A 559 -0.63 -21.02 -3.16
CA ALA A 559 -1.28 -19.95 -3.93
C ALA A 559 -0.73 -19.86 -5.36
N ALA A 560 0.59 -19.87 -5.53
CA ALA A 560 1.24 -19.83 -6.83
C ALA A 560 0.93 -21.06 -7.66
N ASN A 561 0.98 -22.25 -7.05
CA ASN A 561 0.70 -23.51 -7.74
C ASN A 561 -0.76 -23.59 -8.21
N HIS A 562 -1.71 -23.20 -7.36
CA HIS A 562 -3.12 -23.10 -7.72
C HIS A 562 -3.33 -22.14 -8.90
N TYR A 563 -2.77 -20.93 -8.81
CA TYR A 563 -2.92 -19.92 -9.86
C TYR A 563 -2.32 -20.37 -11.21
N LEU A 564 -1.17 -21.06 -11.21
CA LEU A 564 -0.54 -21.60 -12.42
C LEU A 564 -1.26 -22.83 -13.00
N ALA A 565 -2.02 -23.57 -12.18
CA ALA A 565 -2.72 -24.77 -12.60
C ALA A 565 -4.09 -24.48 -13.24
N GLU A 566 -4.69 -23.32 -12.97
CA GLU A 566 -5.99 -22.92 -13.53
C GLU A 566 -5.96 -22.69 -15.05
N ASP A 567 -4.85 -22.17 -15.58
CA ASP A 567 -4.71 -21.86 -17.00
C ASP A 567 -3.27 -22.09 -17.47
N ASP A 568 -3.12 -22.99 -18.45
CA ASP A 568 -1.83 -23.35 -19.00
C ASP A 568 -1.09 -22.19 -19.67
N SER A 569 -1.82 -21.19 -20.17
CA SER A 569 -1.24 -19.99 -20.76
C SER A 569 -0.35 -19.26 -19.75
N ARG A 570 -0.71 -19.26 -18.46
CA ARG A 570 -0.01 -18.55 -17.38
C ARG A 570 1.40 -19.08 -17.19
N LEU A 571 1.57 -20.41 -17.14
CA LEU A 571 2.92 -20.99 -17.04
C LEU A 571 3.71 -20.75 -18.32
N VAL A 572 3.07 -20.81 -19.49
CA VAL A 572 3.75 -20.52 -20.77
C VAL A 572 4.29 -19.08 -20.77
N PHE A 573 3.53 -18.09 -20.29
CA PHE A 573 4.02 -16.73 -20.12
C PHE A 573 5.20 -16.65 -19.14
N CYS A 574 5.11 -17.33 -18.00
CA CYS A 574 6.22 -17.39 -17.04
C CYS A 574 7.50 -17.99 -17.63
N ILE A 575 7.38 -19.08 -18.41
CA ILE A 575 8.52 -19.71 -19.09
C ILE A 575 9.13 -18.75 -20.12
N LYS A 576 8.32 -18.00 -20.87
CA LYS A 576 8.81 -16.98 -21.82
C LYS A 576 9.58 -15.88 -21.11
N ALA A 577 9.08 -15.36 -19.98
CA ALA A 577 9.78 -14.36 -19.18
C ALA A 577 11.09 -14.92 -18.60
N LEU A 578 11.07 -16.14 -18.08
CA LEU A 578 12.28 -16.83 -17.60
C LEU A 578 13.34 -16.95 -18.71
N THR A 579 12.92 -17.34 -19.91
CA THR A 579 13.80 -17.45 -21.08
C THR A 579 14.42 -16.10 -21.44
N SER A 580 13.64 -15.01 -21.40
CA SER A 580 14.13 -13.65 -21.65
C SER A 580 15.22 -13.23 -20.66
N ILE A 581 14.98 -13.41 -19.35
CA ILE A 581 15.97 -13.07 -18.31
C ILE A 581 17.24 -13.92 -18.44
N MET A 582 17.11 -15.20 -18.80
CA MET A 582 18.27 -16.06 -19.05
C MET A 582 19.07 -15.59 -20.27
N GLN A 583 18.41 -15.18 -21.36
CA GLN A 583 19.08 -14.63 -22.55
C GLN A 583 19.80 -13.31 -22.26
N GLN A 584 19.31 -12.52 -21.31
CA GLN A 584 19.97 -11.30 -20.84
C GLN A 584 21.19 -11.57 -19.93
N GLY A 585 21.48 -12.84 -19.58
CA GLY A 585 22.60 -13.21 -18.71
C GLY A 585 22.36 -12.93 -17.22
N LEU A 586 21.13 -12.61 -16.82
CA LEU A 586 20.76 -12.32 -15.43
C LEU A 586 20.57 -13.58 -14.57
N ILE A 587 20.50 -14.75 -15.21
CA ILE A 587 20.52 -16.08 -14.59
C ILE A 587 21.66 -16.88 -15.24
N SER A 588 22.47 -17.56 -14.42
CA SER A 588 23.55 -18.41 -14.92
C SER A 588 23.01 -19.52 -15.84
N SER A 589 23.58 -19.66 -17.03
CA SER A 589 23.20 -20.69 -18.01
C SER A 589 23.42 -22.12 -17.49
N GLY A 590 24.32 -22.30 -16.52
CA GLY A 590 24.55 -23.57 -15.83
C GLY A 590 23.34 -24.10 -15.07
N ASN A 591 22.38 -23.24 -14.73
CA ASN A 591 21.16 -23.61 -13.98
C ASN A 591 19.98 -23.98 -14.90
N SER A 592 20.15 -23.87 -16.22
CA SER A 592 19.06 -24.06 -17.19
C SER A 592 18.41 -25.44 -17.14
N GLY A 593 19.23 -26.51 -17.12
CA GLY A 593 18.74 -27.88 -17.04
C GLY A 593 17.98 -28.18 -15.75
N GLU A 594 18.41 -27.60 -14.64
CA GLU A 594 17.74 -27.74 -13.35
C GLU A 594 16.38 -27.03 -13.36
N LEU A 595 16.31 -25.80 -13.85
CA LEU A 595 15.05 -25.04 -13.94
C LEU A 595 14.03 -25.74 -14.85
N VAL A 596 14.47 -26.26 -16.01
CA VAL A 596 13.61 -27.04 -16.90
C VAL A 596 13.09 -28.29 -16.19
N SER A 597 13.95 -29.00 -15.45
CA SER A 597 13.55 -30.17 -14.67
C SER A 597 12.50 -29.79 -13.61
N ARG A 598 12.71 -28.71 -12.85
CA ARG A 598 11.74 -28.21 -11.86
C ARG A 598 10.39 -27.86 -12.50
N ILE A 599 10.38 -27.25 -13.69
CA ILE A 599 9.14 -26.94 -14.44
C ILE A 599 8.40 -28.22 -14.85
N ILE A 600 9.11 -29.22 -15.35
CA ILE A 600 8.53 -30.52 -15.71
C ILE A 600 7.92 -31.20 -14.48
N LEU A 601 8.66 -31.22 -13.37
CA LEU A 601 8.20 -31.80 -12.11
C LEU A 601 6.97 -31.06 -11.56
N LEU A 602 6.95 -29.72 -11.61
CA LEU A 602 5.81 -28.90 -11.22
C LEU A 602 4.56 -29.28 -12.03
N ARG A 603 4.69 -29.40 -13.35
CA ARG A 603 3.56 -29.79 -14.22
C ARG A 603 3.09 -31.21 -14.00
N ALA A 604 4.01 -32.15 -13.83
CA ALA A 604 3.68 -33.53 -13.48
C ALA A 604 2.91 -33.59 -12.16
N MET A 605 3.33 -32.81 -11.15
CA MET A 605 2.65 -32.71 -9.87
C MET A 605 1.24 -32.14 -10.00
N GLN A 606 1.05 -31.03 -10.72
CA GLN A 606 -0.27 -30.45 -10.98
C GLN A 606 -1.21 -31.44 -11.70
N LYS A 607 -0.68 -32.22 -12.66
CA LYS A 607 -1.47 -33.22 -13.35
C LYS A 607 -1.85 -34.40 -12.45
N ALA A 608 -0.94 -34.86 -11.60
CA ALA A 608 -1.22 -35.89 -10.61
C ALA A 608 -2.27 -35.40 -9.60
N MET A 609 -2.15 -34.17 -9.08
CA MET A 609 -3.13 -33.58 -8.15
C MET A 609 -4.56 -33.54 -8.74
N SER A 610 -4.70 -33.27 -10.04
CA SER A 610 -6.00 -33.21 -10.70
C SER A 610 -6.61 -34.57 -11.05
N THR A 611 -5.78 -35.61 -11.22
CA THR A 611 -6.22 -36.94 -11.69
C THR A 611 -6.21 -38.02 -10.61
N SER A 612 -5.44 -37.83 -9.54
CA SER A 612 -5.25 -38.80 -8.46
C SER A 612 -4.96 -38.06 -7.14
N PRO A 613 -5.96 -37.35 -6.57
CA PRO A 613 -5.79 -36.67 -5.29
C PRO A 613 -5.52 -37.70 -4.18
N ILE A 614 -4.64 -37.37 -3.23
CA ILE A 614 -4.35 -38.27 -2.11
C ILE A 614 -5.63 -38.49 -1.28
N SER A 615 -5.95 -39.75 -1.00
CA SER A 615 -6.94 -40.12 0.00
C SER A 615 -6.37 -39.89 1.41
N THR A 616 -6.90 -38.90 2.11
CA THR A 616 -6.58 -38.59 3.52
C THR A 616 -7.87 -38.26 4.27
N ASN A 617 -7.84 -38.33 5.61
CA ASN A 617 -8.96 -37.90 6.44
C ASN A 617 -9.01 -36.37 6.63
N GLN A 618 -8.00 -35.65 6.13
CA GLN A 618 -7.92 -34.19 6.21
C GLN A 618 -8.71 -33.52 5.08
N THR A 619 -9.16 -32.28 5.32
CA THR A 619 -9.79 -31.45 4.30
C THR A 619 -8.82 -31.24 3.14
N ASN A 620 -9.26 -31.55 1.91
CA ASN A 620 -8.47 -31.37 0.71
C ASN A 620 -8.10 -29.88 0.50
N ILE A 621 -6.84 -29.62 0.19
CA ILE A 621 -6.33 -28.29 -0.20
C ILE A 621 -5.98 -28.36 -1.70
N PRO A 622 -6.86 -27.88 -2.59
CA PRO A 622 -6.61 -27.87 -4.03
C PRO A 622 -5.23 -27.29 -4.37
N TYR A 623 -4.42 -28.09 -5.07
CA TYR A 623 -3.05 -27.75 -5.47
C TYR A 623 -2.08 -27.39 -4.32
N GLY A 624 -2.46 -27.68 -3.07
CA GLY A 624 -1.61 -27.54 -1.88
C GLY A 624 -1.18 -28.87 -1.27
N CYS A 625 -1.89 -29.98 -1.54
CA CYS A 625 -1.58 -31.29 -0.95
C CYS A 625 -0.37 -31.98 -1.60
N SER A 626 0.24 -32.93 -0.88
CA SER A 626 1.25 -33.83 -1.46
C SER A 626 0.65 -34.69 -2.58
N VAL A 627 1.51 -35.34 -3.39
CA VAL A 627 1.14 -36.40 -4.34
C VAL A 627 1.90 -37.68 -3.99
N ARG A 628 1.31 -38.86 -4.24
CA ARG A 628 2.06 -40.11 -4.09
C ARG A 628 3.08 -40.19 -5.23
N LEU A 629 4.28 -40.66 -4.90
CA LEU A 629 5.33 -40.85 -5.90
C LEU A 629 4.89 -41.83 -7.01
N ALA A 630 4.12 -42.87 -6.67
CA ALA A 630 3.60 -43.82 -7.66
C ALA A 630 2.67 -43.16 -8.70
N ASP A 631 1.80 -42.25 -8.27
CA ASP A 631 0.88 -41.52 -9.17
C ASP A 631 1.65 -40.50 -10.03
N PHE A 632 2.76 -39.98 -9.49
CA PHE A 632 3.70 -39.11 -10.17
C PHE A 632 4.52 -39.85 -11.26
N GLU A 633 4.95 -41.09 -10.97
CA GLU A 633 5.76 -41.92 -11.87
C GLU A 633 4.93 -42.67 -12.93
N GLY A 634 3.69 -43.08 -12.61
CA GLY A 634 2.81 -43.80 -13.52
C GLY A 634 2.55 -43.08 -14.85
N PHE A 635 2.45 -41.74 -14.80
CA PHE A 635 2.31 -40.89 -15.98
C PHE A 635 3.57 -40.88 -16.88
N ASN A 636 4.76 -41.04 -16.31
CA ASN A 636 6.01 -41.13 -17.07
C ASN A 636 6.20 -42.52 -17.70
N TRP A 637 5.65 -43.57 -17.10
CA TRP A 637 5.76 -44.94 -17.60
C TRP A 637 4.79 -45.26 -18.74
N GLU A 638 3.53 -44.86 -18.65
CA GLU A 638 2.52 -45.14 -19.70
C GLU A 638 2.80 -44.43 -21.03
N ARG A 639 3.49 -43.28 -21.02
CA ARG A 639 3.94 -42.63 -22.25
C ARG A 639 5.17 -43.31 -22.86
N ARG A 640 6.03 -43.93 -22.06
CA ARG A 640 7.15 -44.74 -22.58
C ARG A 640 6.61 -45.91 -23.36
N THR A 641 5.66 -46.69 -22.83
CA THR A 641 5.08 -47.84 -23.55
C THR A 641 4.39 -47.44 -24.86
N ASN A 642 3.73 -46.28 -24.92
CA ASN A 642 3.14 -45.75 -26.16
C ASN A 642 4.16 -45.20 -27.16
N CYS A 643 5.27 -44.59 -26.72
CA CYS A 643 6.36 -44.17 -27.60
C CYS A 643 7.15 -45.36 -28.16
N THR A 644 7.38 -46.43 -27.38
CA THR A 644 8.01 -47.65 -27.87
C THR A 644 7.12 -48.38 -28.88
N LYS A 645 5.78 -48.38 -28.67
CA LYS A 645 4.82 -48.90 -29.66
C LYS A 645 4.82 -48.11 -30.97
N LYS A 646 4.89 -46.76 -30.92
CA LYS A 646 5.01 -45.93 -32.14
C LYS A 646 6.35 -46.09 -32.87
N LYS A 647 7.46 -46.32 -32.16
CA LYS A 647 8.75 -46.64 -32.80
C LYS A 647 8.78 -48.04 -33.42
N ASN A 648 8.10 -49.02 -32.83
CA ASN A 648 8.00 -50.37 -33.41
C ASN A 648 7.08 -50.42 -34.63
N ASN A 649 5.97 -49.65 -34.65
CA ASN A 649 5.11 -49.55 -35.84
C ASN A 649 5.71 -48.77 -37.03
N LYS A 650 6.81 -48.03 -36.82
CA LYS A 650 7.58 -47.39 -37.91
C LYS A 650 8.73 -48.25 -38.43
N LYS A 651 9.05 -49.37 -37.78
CA LYS A 651 10.06 -50.33 -38.25
C LYS A 651 9.47 -51.51 -39.03
N THR A 652 8.15 -51.66 -39.08
CA THR A 652 7.43 -52.70 -39.83
C THR A 652 6.82 -52.21 -41.16
N THR A 653 7.15 -50.99 -41.59
CA THR A 653 6.68 -50.40 -42.87
C THR A 653 7.80 -49.77 -43.71
N ASN A 654 8.98 -50.38 -43.70
CA ASN A 654 10.00 -50.16 -44.74
C ASN A 654 10.46 -51.50 -45.30
#